data_AF-A0A151B6A0-F1
#
_entry.id   AF-A0A151B6A0-F1
#
_cell.length_a   1.000
_cell.length_b   1.000
_cell.length_c   1.000
_cell.angle_alpha   90.00
_cell.angle_beta   90.00
_cell.angle_gamma   90.00
#
_symmetry.space_group_name_H-M   'P 1'
#
loop_
_entity.id
_entity.type
_entity.pdbx_description
1 polymer ?
#
loop_
_entity_poly.entity_id
_entity_poly.type
_entity_poly.pdbx_seq_one_letter_code
_entity_poly.pdbx_strand_id
1 'polypeptide(L)'
;MRALKKTKKGSSLALLLIIFSILAILGTAFMSAALGSFRMRKLNGTIKTNFYASEAGVDEAYAIIGKVVDKAIENGNNAVKSDESNLEKIIENERLKILADENYKSPYINADGSINEEKIKSYQNGIFKNTFKNYVKDNIKSEIEDSDNYKFNSDGTKPDVEVENTLSFADDKMNINVLSTFKHKDIEKKVEAEYEIKVPDYKSVYYIESNILNIPENSVFLNGISIDGDMNVFGGNVKINGNVFIKGSNVGSDGEIANAYEFESGLIIDGNKSDADKNISIRNNSDVNINGDLYTDQSIYINGINDNFHIDGTAYVRNAIISTVSKNSNLKVDGSLYTMDDLELNGNKSHVIISGGYYGMSDGSKSAMSDHSSSIIINAEDIGRTDGSSLKIEAQGEEDSIIIEGTSYIHLNDNNKYQTGESVSIKGNYKAYTHPLIDGNPVNKDGKSLKGDNIKFEYIDPLVLATKFKDDTDLNVFDKDKYFKAYSEDSNYNKDNFSKLNLGGNGIDINTKKILLNTGTVISGNKVIDGSYSVDKINENMAKLSELKRKIFFMGDDNVDSDTLRETNKLMYMVSKSDNLKGKVDFNSISNKFEGQIENNVVDNSKDVILLNNDSKTDYVFVGPDSNDNSLKKINSKNTGNSENNGSNKNNEKNNSTREIKINVNSSDGKFRGIIITAGDVYFCGKIKFKGTIISAGDLVFFDSNLKEIYYNEEYVKRLIAYNYGDFKDIFINNLPTYFNMEAETDIKADNSVKSDITRDKLISRKRWKIIK
;
A
#
# COMPACT_ATOMS: atom_id res chain seq x y z
N MET A 1 -64.15 70.04 134.43
CA MET A 1 -62.95 69.70 133.63
C MET A 1 -63.26 68.51 132.74
N ARG A 2 -63.13 68.65 131.41
CA ARG A 2 -63.23 67.59 130.40
C ARG A 2 -61.81 67.24 129.95
N ALA A 3 -61.39 65.98 130.06
CA ALA A 3 -60.09 65.52 129.58
C ALA A 3 -60.16 65.20 128.07
N LEU A 4 -59.25 65.77 127.29
CA LEU A 4 -59.11 65.58 125.84
C LEU A 4 -58.06 64.49 125.53
N LYS A 5 -58.44 63.52 124.70
CA LYS A 5 -57.62 62.38 124.26
C LYS A 5 -56.86 62.74 122.96
N LYS A 6 -55.53 62.58 122.95
CA LYS A 6 -54.63 62.78 121.78
C LYS A 6 -54.85 61.71 120.68
N THR A 7 -54.78 62.11 119.41
CA THR A 7 -54.69 61.19 118.26
C THR A 7 -53.37 61.41 117.50
N LYS A 8 -52.66 60.32 117.17
CA LYS A 8 -51.38 60.31 116.42
C LYS A 8 -51.65 60.42 114.92
N LYS A 9 -51.44 61.60 114.30
CA LYS A 9 -51.69 61.85 112.86
C LYS A 9 -50.44 62.14 111.99
N GLY A 10 -49.22 62.12 112.56
CA GLY A 10 -47.99 62.48 111.83
C GLY A 10 -47.18 61.32 111.22
N SER A 11 -47.24 60.10 111.78
CA SER A 11 -46.41 58.98 111.29
C SER A 11 -46.87 58.43 109.94
N SER A 12 -48.15 58.59 109.60
CA SER A 12 -48.69 58.13 108.31
C SER A 12 -48.16 58.94 107.13
N LEU A 13 -47.92 60.25 107.29
CA LEU A 13 -47.40 61.12 106.22
C LEU A 13 -45.92 60.86 105.92
N ALA A 14 -45.10 60.66 106.97
CA ALA A 14 -43.68 60.31 106.81
C ALA A 14 -43.51 58.91 106.21
N LEU A 15 -44.33 57.93 106.64
CA LEU A 15 -44.36 56.59 106.04
C LEU A 15 -44.77 56.64 104.56
N LEU A 16 -45.76 57.48 104.21
CA LEU A 16 -46.19 57.71 102.83
C LEU A 16 -45.05 58.27 101.96
N LEU A 17 -44.32 59.28 102.45
CA LEU A 17 -43.17 59.88 101.74
C LEU A 17 -42.02 58.89 101.55
N ILE A 18 -41.72 58.05 102.54
CA ILE A 18 -40.70 56.99 102.44
C ILE A 18 -41.14 55.93 101.42
N ILE A 19 -42.41 55.49 101.46
CA ILE A 19 -42.98 54.55 100.49
C ILE A 19 -42.93 55.14 99.07
N PHE A 20 -43.29 56.41 98.87
CA PHE A 20 -43.19 57.07 97.57
C PHE A 20 -41.74 57.21 97.08
N SER A 21 -40.80 57.51 97.97
CA SER A 21 -39.37 57.61 97.61
C SER A 21 -38.81 56.24 97.21
N ILE A 22 -39.17 55.18 97.94
CA ILE A 22 -38.83 53.79 97.61
C ILE A 22 -39.46 53.39 96.27
N LEU A 23 -40.75 53.69 96.05
CA LEU A 23 -41.44 53.44 94.77
C LEU A 23 -40.84 54.22 93.60
N ALA A 24 -40.38 55.46 93.81
CA ALA A 24 -39.71 56.27 92.79
C ALA A 24 -38.31 55.73 92.46
N ILE A 25 -37.55 55.29 93.47
CA ILE A 25 -36.25 54.63 93.27
C ILE A 25 -36.43 53.28 92.54
N LEU A 26 -37.42 52.47 92.94
CA LEU A 26 -37.77 51.23 92.25
C LEU A 26 -38.24 51.49 90.81
N GLY A 27 -39.11 52.48 90.61
CA GLY A 27 -39.61 52.85 89.29
C GLY A 27 -38.52 53.33 88.34
N THR A 28 -37.59 54.17 88.82
CA THR A 28 -36.42 54.62 88.05
C THR A 28 -35.42 53.48 87.79
N ALA A 29 -35.22 52.58 88.76
CA ALA A 29 -34.39 51.37 88.57
C ALA A 29 -34.98 50.43 87.50
N PHE A 30 -36.29 50.16 87.53
CA PHE A 30 -36.97 49.36 86.50
C PHE A 30 -36.92 50.03 85.13
N MET A 31 -37.12 51.34 85.05
CA MET A 31 -37.07 52.10 83.79
C MET A 31 -35.64 52.13 83.22
N SER A 32 -34.61 52.27 84.06
CA SER A 32 -33.20 52.18 83.66
C SER A 32 -32.85 50.77 83.14
N ALA A 33 -33.29 49.72 83.84
CA ALA A 33 -33.14 48.33 83.39
C ALA A 33 -33.89 48.05 82.08
N ALA A 34 -35.08 48.63 81.91
CA ALA A 34 -35.88 48.53 80.67
C ALA A 34 -35.22 49.28 79.50
N LEU A 35 -34.72 50.50 79.72
CA LEU A 35 -33.97 51.27 78.72
C LEU A 35 -32.65 50.59 78.35
N GLY A 36 -31.93 50.05 79.33
CA GLY A 36 -30.72 49.25 79.12
C GLY A 36 -31.03 47.99 78.30
N SER A 37 -32.10 47.28 78.64
CA SER A 37 -32.58 46.11 77.88
C SER A 37 -33.01 46.48 76.46
N PHE A 38 -33.68 47.62 76.26
CA PHE A 38 -34.09 48.11 74.94
C PHE A 38 -32.88 48.49 74.07
N ARG A 39 -31.92 49.24 74.62
CA ARG A 39 -30.65 49.57 73.94
C ARG A 39 -29.86 48.31 73.59
N MET A 40 -29.78 47.36 74.51
CA MET A 40 -29.12 46.07 74.28
C MET A 40 -29.84 45.25 73.18
N ARG A 41 -31.17 45.24 73.15
CA ARG A 41 -31.94 44.59 72.07
C ARG A 41 -31.73 45.26 70.72
N LYS A 42 -31.70 46.60 70.66
CA LYS A 42 -31.44 47.37 69.44
C LYS A 42 -30.00 47.16 68.94
N LEU A 43 -29.04 47.14 69.86
CA LEU A 43 -27.64 46.83 69.59
C LEU A 43 -27.48 45.39 69.07
N ASN A 44 -28.08 44.41 69.76
CA ASN A 44 -28.08 43.02 69.32
C ASN A 44 -28.78 42.82 67.98
N GLY A 45 -29.85 43.57 67.70
CA GLY A 45 -30.48 43.60 66.39
C GLY A 45 -29.51 44.07 65.31
N THR A 46 -28.79 45.17 65.55
CA THR A 46 -27.78 45.71 64.62
C THR A 46 -26.60 44.74 64.44
N ILE A 47 -26.10 44.14 65.52
CA ILE A 47 -25.04 43.11 65.48
C ILE A 47 -25.46 41.93 64.63
N LYS A 48 -26.70 41.44 64.79
CA LYS A 48 -27.24 40.33 63.99
C LYS A 48 -27.40 40.73 62.52
N THR A 49 -27.93 41.91 62.23
CA THR A 49 -28.07 42.42 60.85
C THR A 49 -26.70 42.53 60.17
N ASN A 50 -25.71 43.12 60.83
CA ASN A 50 -24.37 43.27 60.25
C ASN A 50 -23.68 41.90 60.06
N PHE A 51 -23.93 40.96 60.97
CA PHE A 51 -23.45 39.58 60.83
C PHE A 51 -24.09 38.88 59.62
N TYR A 52 -25.41 38.92 59.48
CA TYR A 52 -26.10 38.33 58.31
C TYR A 52 -25.70 39.02 57.00
N ALA A 53 -25.40 40.32 57.02
CA ALA A 53 -24.89 41.03 55.86
C ALA A 53 -23.47 40.60 55.48
N SER A 54 -22.57 40.41 56.46
CA SER A 54 -21.24 39.84 56.19
C SER A 54 -21.31 38.38 55.73
N GLU A 55 -22.24 37.58 56.26
CA GLU A 55 -22.51 36.21 55.80
C GLU A 55 -23.03 36.21 54.35
N ALA A 56 -23.95 37.11 54.02
CA ALA A 56 -24.45 37.29 52.66
C ALA A 56 -23.33 37.66 51.68
N GLY A 57 -22.33 38.46 52.07
CA GLY A 57 -21.16 38.74 51.23
C GLY A 57 -20.35 37.48 50.88
N VAL A 58 -20.20 36.55 51.83
CA VAL A 58 -19.56 35.25 51.57
C VAL A 58 -20.43 34.39 50.66
N ASP A 59 -21.76 34.37 50.85
CA ASP A 59 -22.70 33.62 50.00
C ASP A 59 -22.76 34.17 48.56
N GLU A 60 -22.74 35.49 48.39
CA GLU A 60 -22.67 36.15 47.07
C GLU A 60 -21.32 35.87 46.40
N ALA A 61 -20.21 35.82 47.15
CA ALA A 61 -18.91 35.40 46.63
C ALA A 61 -18.95 33.97 46.07
N TYR A 62 -19.67 33.03 46.71
CA TYR A 62 -19.87 31.68 46.16
C TYR A 62 -20.57 31.72 44.79
N ALA A 63 -21.57 32.59 44.63
CA ALA A 63 -22.27 32.75 43.36
C ALA A 63 -21.36 33.37 42.27
N ILE A 64 -20.50 34.32 42.63
CA ILE A 64 -19.50 34.94 41.74
C ILE A 64 -18.47 33.89 41.31
N ILE A 65 -17.92 33.12 42.26
CA ILE A 65 -17.01 32.00 41.97
C ILE A 65 -17.67 31.03 40.98
N GLY A 66 -18.95 30.71 41.18
CA GLY A 66 -19.74 29.91 40.25
C GLY A 66 -19.74 30.47 38.82
N LYS A 67 -19.98 31.78 38.65
CA LYS A 67 -19.94 32.43 37.32
C LYS A 67 -18.56 32.39 36.68
N VAL A 68 -17.50 32.59 37.46
CA VAL A 68 -16.12 32.54 36.93
C VAL A 68 -15.76 31.12 36.50
N VAL A 69 -16.16 30.10 37.26
CA VAL A 69 -16.00 28.69 36.88
C VAL A 69 -16.78 28.38 35.61
N ASP A 70 -18.02 28.85 35.47
CA ASP A 70 -18.82 28.63 34.25
C ASP A 70 -18.14 29.25 33.02
N LYS A 71 -17.66 30.50 33.13
CA LYS A 71 -16.89 31.16 32.05
C LYS A 71 -15.56 30.45 31.78
N ALA A 72 -14.88 29.91 32.79
CA ALA A 72 -13.64 29.15 32.62
C ALA A 72 -13.89 27.84 31.86
N ILE A 73 -15.01 27.17 32.12
CA ILE A 73 -15.45 25.98 31.37
C ILE A 73 -15.69 26.37 29.90
N GLU A 74 -16.43 27.45 29.64
CA GLU A 74 -16.69 27.96 28.29
C GLU A 74 -15.38 28.25 27.53
N ASN A 75 -14.45 28.96 28.16
CA ASN A 75 -13.14 29.26 27.57
C ASN A 75 -12.30 28.00 27.29
N GLY A 76 -12.28 27.04 28.23
CA GLY A 76 -11.61 25.77 28.04
C GLY A 76 -12.18 24.98 26.86
N ASN A 77 -13.51 24.96 26.71
CA ASN A 77 -14.18 24.29 25.59
C ASN A 77 -13.86 24.96 24.26
N ASN A 78 -13.88 26.29 24.21
CA ASN A 78 -13.55 27.05 22.99
C ASN A 78 -12.08 26.86 22.58
N ALA A 79 -11.16 26.76 23.55
CA ALA A 79 -9.74 26.52 23.26
C ALA A 79 -9.51 25.15 22.62
N VAL A 80 -10.19 24.09 23.08
CA VAL A 80 -10.12 22.77 22.45
C VAL A 80 -10.67 22.81 21.02
N LYS A 81 -11.82 23.46 20.80
CA LYS A 81 -12.40 23.63 19.46
C LYS A 81 -11.47 24.40 18.52
N SER A 82 -10.81 25.45 19.01
CA SER A 82 -9.86 26.22 18.19
C SER A 82 -8.58 25.45 17.83
N ASP A 83 -8.26 24.38 18.56
CA ASP A 83 -7.06 23.57 18.34
C ASP A 83 -7.28 22.37 17.39
N GLU A 84 -8.52 22.14 16.91
CA GLU A 84 -8.85 21.04 15.99
C GLU A 84 -7.91 21.01 14.76
N SER A 85 -7.67 22.18 14.15
CA SER A 85 -6.75 22.31 13.01
C SER A 85 -5.27 22.02 13.33
N ASN A 86 -4.83 22.18 14.58
CA ASN A 86 -3.47 21.82 14.97
C ASN A 86 -3.35 20.31 15.18
N LEU A 87 -4.40 19.67 15.70
CA LEU A 87 -4.44 18.23 15.90
C LEU A 87 -4.41 17.47 14.57
N GLU A 88 -5.15 17.95 13.56
CA GLU A 88 -5.09 17.44 12.18
C GLU A 88 -3.65 17.47 11.65
N LYS A 89 -2.96 18.61 11.79
CA LYS A 89 -1.54 18.75 11.40
C LYS A 89 -0.63 17.81 12.17
N ILE A 90 -0.88 17.56 13.46
CA ILE A 90 -0.08 16.60 14.23
C ILE A 90 -0.25 15.20 13.63
N ILE A 91 -1.48 14.77 13.36
CA ILE A 91 -1.76 13.44 12.79
C ILE A 91 -1.16 13.29 11.40
N GLU A 92 -1.29 14.29 10.55
CA GLU A 92 -0.67 14.32 9.21
C GLU A 92 0.86 14.16 9.31
N ASN A 93 1.51 14.94 10.18
CA ASN A 93 2.95 14.82 10.41
C ASN A 93 3.36 13.45 10.97
N GLU A 94 2.53 12.82 11.80
CA GLU A 94 2.79 11.48 12.31
C GLU A 94 2.69 10.41 11.21
N ARG A 95 1.73 10.54 10.29
CA ARG A 95 1.62 9.68 9.11
C ARG A 95 2.85 9.80 8.21
N LEU A 96 3.34 11.01 7.98
CA LEU A 96 4.58 11.24 7.22
C LEU A 96 5.77 10.54 7.87
N LYS A 97 5.89 10.58 9.21
CA LYS A 97 6.95 9.87 9.93
C LYS A 97 6.85 8.35 9.81
N ILE A 98 5.64 7.79 9.83
CA ILE A 98 5.41 6.34 9.62
C ILE A 98 5.83 5.93 8.21
N LEU A 99 5.46 6.72 7.19
CA LEU A 99 5.92 6.47 5.82
C LEU A 99 7.45 6.64 5.71
N ALA A 100 8.02 7.52 6.51
CA ALA A 100 9.44 7.84 6.52
C ALA A 100 10.33 6.82 7.27
N ASP A 101 9.80 6.08 8.24
CA ASP A 101 10.52 5.03 8.96
C ASP A 101 9.55 3.95 9.44
N GLU A 102 9.71 2.73 8.92
CA GLU A 102 8.85 1.59 9.28
C GLU A 102 8.97 1.16 10.74
N ASN A 103 10.08 1.49 11.40
CA ASN A 103 10.27 1.20 12.81
C ASN A 103 9.70 2.30 13.71
N TYR A 104 9.24 3.42 13.14
CA TYR A 104 8.65 4.51 13.88
C TYR A 104 7.29 4.10 14.44
N LYS A 105 7.15 4.23 15.76
CA LYS A 105 5.88 3.99 16.46
C LYS A 105 5.29 5.34 16.86
N SER A 106 4.22 5.72 16.19
CA SER A 106 3.52 6.94 16.53
C SER A 106 2.86 6.83 17.91
N PRO A 107 2.92 7.87 18.74
CA PRO A 107 2.10 7.94 19.95
C PRO A 107 0.61 8.21 19.66
N TYR A 108 0.25 8.68 18.45
CA TYR A 108 -1.12 9.06 18.09
C TYR A 108 -1.77 8.10 17.09
N ILE A 109 -0.99 7.20 16.47
CA ILE A 109 -1.45 6.25 15.45
C ILE A 109 -1.00 4.85 15.87
N ASN A 110 -1.95 3.92 15.92
CA ASN A 110 -1.74 2.52 16.24
C ASN A 110 -1.05 1.80 15.06
N ALA A 111 -0.60 0.56 15.31
CA ALA A 111 0.11 -0.22 14.30
C ALA A 111 -0.74 -0.51 13.05
N ASP A 112 -2.06 -0.67 13.21
CA ASP A 112 -3.02 -0.90 12.13
C ASP A 112 -3.39 0.38 11.34
N GLY A 113 -2.76 1.51 11.66
CA GLY A 113 -3.04 2.81 11.05
C GLY A 113 -4.21 3.57 11.68
N SER A 114 -4.91 2.96 12.66
CA SER A 114 -6.00 3.64 13.36
C SER A 114 -5.51 4.69 14.34
N ILE A 115 -6.33 5.70 14.64
CA ILE A 115 -5.97 6.68 15.67
C ILE A 115 -5.95 6.07 17.07
N ASN A 116 -4.94 6.42 17.87
CA ASN A 116 -4.91 6.14 19.30
C ASN A 116 -5.82 7.11 20.08
N GLU A 117 -7.07 6.70 20.29
CA GLU A 117 -8.09 7.55 20.90
C GLU A 117 -7.73 8.01 22.32
N GLU A 118 -7.07 7.16 23.12
CA GLU A 118 -6.66 7.50 24.49
C GLU A 118 -5.67 8.67 24.52
N LYS A 119 -4.77 8.71 23.54
CA LYS A 119 -3.75 9.75 23.43
C LYS A 119 -4.33 11.06 22.94
N ILE A 120 -5.28 11.02 22.01
CA ILE A 120 -6.04 12.20 21.58
C ILE A 120 -6.82 12.81 22.75
N LYS A 121 -7.51 11.99 23.53
CA LYS A 121 -8.23 12.46 24.74
C LYS A 121 -7.30 13.12 25.75
N SER A 122 -6.14 12.50 25.99
CA SER A 122 -5.15 13.04 26.91
C SER A 122 -4.63 14.41 26.45
N TYR A 123 -4.43 14.58 25.14
CA TYR A 123 -4.01 15.85 24.54
C TYR A 123 -5.06 16.95 24.73
N GLN A 124 -6.31 16.70 24.34
CA GLN A 124 -7.41 17.68 24.47
C GLN A 124 -7.71 18.05 25.93
N ASN A 125 -7.69 17.06 26.85
CA ASN A 125 -7.87 17.30 28.28
C ASN A 125 -6.76 18.20 28.85
N GLY A 126 -5.54 18.08 28.35
CA GLY A 126 -4.42 18.96 28.73
C GLY A 126 -4.69 20.43 28.36
N ILE A 127 -5.14 20.68 27.13
CA ILE A 127 -5.51 22.03 26.65
C ILE A 127 -6.64 22.61 27.50
N PHE A 128 -7.72 21.86 27.69
CA PHE A 128 -8.85 22.29 28.50
C PHE A 128 -8.44 22.70 29.92
N LYS A 129 -7.71 21.81 30.62
CA LYS A 129 -7.29 22.05 32.01
C LYS A 129 -6.38 23.27 32.13
N ASN A 130 -5.44 23.45 31.21
CA ASN A 130 -4.54 24.60 31.22
C ASN A 130 -5.29 25.92 31.02
N THR A 131 -6.18 25.98 30.03
CA THR A 131 -6.99 27.17 29.76
C THR A 131 -7.95 27.48 30.91
N PHE A 132 -8.60 26.46 31.47
CA PHE A 132 -9.46 26.62 32.66
C PHE A 132 -8.68 27.21 33.84
N LYS A 133 -7.51 26.65 34.15
CA LYS A 133 -6.66 27.11 35.26
C LYS A 133 -6.23 28.56 35.08
N ASN A 134 -5.80 28.93 33.87
CA ASN A 134 -5.39 30.31 33.57
C ASN A 134 -6.55 31.29 33.73
N TYR A 135 -7.72 30.98 33.13
CA TYR A 135 -8.89 31.85 33.23
C TYR A 135 -9.33 32.08 34.67
N VAL A 136 -9.42 31.02 35.49
CA VAL A 136 -9.78 31.17 36.91
C VAL A 136 -8.74 32.03 37.62
N LYS A 137 -7.44 31.73 37.46
CA LYS A 137 -6.37 32.46 38.15
C LYS A 137 -6.38 33.96 37.82
N ASP A 138 -6.62 34.29 36.56
CA ASP A 138 -6.52 35.67 36.07
C ASP A 138 -7.75 36.53 36.44
N ASN A 139 -8.92 35.92 36.61
CA ASN A 139 -10.19 36.65 36.79
C ASN A 139 -10.81 36.52 38.19
N ILE A 140 -10.55 35.45 38.94
CA ILE A 140 -11.32 35.13 40.15
C ILE A 140 -11.15 36.19 41.24
N LYS A 141 -9.94 36.74 41.41
CA LYS A 141 -9.68 37.75 42.44
C LYS A 141 -10.39 39.06 42.13
N SER A 142 -10.21 39.57 40.91
CA SER A 142 -10.83 40.83 40.49
C SER A 142 -12.36 40.77 40.52
N GLU A 143 -12.96 39.63 40.18
CA GLU A 143 -14.42 39.47 40.19
C GLU A 143 -14.99 39.38 41.62
N ILE A 144 -14.25 38.80 42.59
CA ILE A 144 -14.66 38.75 43.99
C ILE A 144 -14.49 40.11 44.69
N GLU A 145 -13.43 40.86 44.37
CA GLU A 145 -13.15 42.15 45.01
C GLU A 145 -13.93 43.31 44.36
N ASP A 146 -14.66 43.06 43.28
CA ASP A 146 -15.51 44.06 42.63
C ASP A 146 -16.79 44.28 43.43
N SER A 147 -16.87 45.44 44.10
CA SER A 147 -18.02 45.85 44.87
C SER A 147 -19.33 45.88 44.06
N ASP A 148 -19.29 46.03 42.73
CA ASP A 148 -20.49 46.07 41.88
C ASP A 148 -21.15 44.70 41.69
N ASN A 149 -20.45 43.62 42.01
CA ASN A 149 -21.01 42.27 41.99
C ASN A 149 -21.89 41.94 43.21
N TYR A 150 -21.92 42.81 44.23
CA TYR A 150 -22.65 42.61 45.49
C TYR A 150 -23.91 43.47 45.61
N LYS A 151 -24.97 42.90 46.21
CA LYS A 151 -26.26 43.59 46.35
C LYS A 151 -26.26 44.58 47.53
N PHE A 152 -27.02 45.65 47.37
CA PHE A 152 -27.22 46.67 48.39
C PHE A 152 -28.15 46.21 49.52
N ASN A 153 -27.82 46.59 50.76
CA ASN A 153 -28.77 46.56 51.87
C ASN A 153 -29.77 47.73 51.80
N SER A 154 -30.77 47.73 52.70
CA SER A 154 -31.89 48.69 52.74
C SER A 154 -31.48 50.17 52.86
N ASP A 155 -30.20 50.45 53.11
CA ASP A 155 -29.58 51.76 53.27
C ASP A 155 -28.51 52.08 52.20
N GLY A 156 -28.34 51.22 51.19
CA GLY A 156 -27.35 51.41 50.13
C GLY A 156 -25.91 51.02 50.49
N THR A 157 -25.67 50.35 51.62
CA THR A 157 -24.34 49.82 51.99
C THR A 157 -24.12 48.41 51.45
N LYS A 158 -22.87 48.07 51.07
CA LYS A 158 -22.45 46.76 50.55
C LYS A 158 -21.43 46.10 51.49
N PRO A 159 -21.32 44.76 51.51
CA PRO A 159 -20.18 44.09 52.13
C PRO A 159 -18.91 44.40 51.33
N ASP A 160 -17.81 44.59 52.04
CA ASP A 160 -16.46 44.70 51.50
C ASP A 160 -15.82 43.31 51.53
N VAL A 161 -15.47 42.77 50.37
CA VAL A 161 -15.06 41.37 50.23
C VAL A 161 -13.66 41.31 49.62
N GLU A 162 -12.75 40.63 50.32
CA GLU A 162 -11.33 40.53 49.95
C GLU A 162 -10.87 39.07 49.86
N VAL A 163 -9.90 38.81 48.96
CA VAL A 163 -9.23 37.51 48.87
C VAL A 163 -7.87 37.59 49.58
N GLU A 164 -7.75 36.90 50.72
CA GLU A 164 -6.59 37.05 51.62
C GLU A 164 -5.38 36.19 51.22
N ASN A 165 -5.59 35.12 50.45
CA ASN A 165 -4.52 34.18 50.11
C ASN A 165 -3.97 34.37 48.69
N THR A 166 -2.75 33.89 48.47
CA THR A 166 -2.18 33.79 47.12
C THR A 166 -2.88 32.69 46.34
N LEU A 167 -3.28 33.00 45.11
CA LEU A 167 -4.03 32.10 44.25
C LEU A 167 -3.10 31.26 43.37
N SER A 168 -3.12 29.96 43.60
CA SER A 168 -2.40 28.98 42.78
C SER A 168 -3.14 27.65 42.77
N PHE A 169 -3.06 26.95 41.65
CA PHE A 169 -3.49 25.55 41.58
C PHE A 169 -2.39 24.64 42.14
N ALA A 170 -2.76 23.75 43.06
CA ALA A 170 -1.98 22.57 43.41
C ALA A 170 -2.72 21.36 42.85
N ASP A 171 -2.04 20.62 41.97
CA ASP A 171 -2.66 19.61 41.10
C ASP A 171 -3.82 20.21 40.28
N ASP A 172 -5.06 19.76 40.55
CA ASP A 172 -6.30 20.18 39.92
C ASP A 172 -7.26 20.85 40.94
N LYS A 173 -6.69 21.51 41.96
CA LYS A 173 -7.44 22.21 43.01
C LYS A 173 -6.87 23.59 43.32
N MET A 174 -7.74 24.57 43.58
CA MET A 174 -7.38 25.89 44.06
C MET A 174 -8.20 26.21 45.32
N ASN A 175 -7.53 26.68 46.37
CA ASN A 175 -8.19 27.18 47.56
C ASN A 175 -8.23 28.71 47.56
N ILE A 176 -9.35 29.28 48.00
CA ILE A 176 -9.62 30.73 48.03
C ILE A 176 -10.17 31.08 49.41
N ASN A 177 -9.49 31.95 50.14
CA ASN A 177 -9.94 32.47 51.42
C ASN A 177 -10.60 33.82 51.19
N VAL A 178 -11.91 33.87 51.43
CA VAL A 178 -12.74 35.05 51.24
C VAL A 178 -13.10 35.63 52.60
N LEU A 179 -12.69 36.88 52.83
CA LEU A 179 -13.08 37.66 54.00
C LEU A 179 -14.15 38.67 53.59
N SER A 180 -15.30 38.63 54.25
CA SER A 180 -16.38 39.60 54.07
C SER A 180 -16.52 40.47 55.32
N THR A 181 -16.37 41.78 55.15
CA THR A 181 -16.48 42.79 56.20
C THR A 181 -17.72 43.65 55.95
N PHE A 182 -18.58 43.80 56.95
CA PHE A 182 -19.73 44.69 56.88
C PHE A 182 -19.77 45.63 58.09
N LYS A 183 -19.88 46.93 57.82
CA LYS A 183 -19.88 47.98 58.83
C LYS A 183 -21.10 48.89 58.68
N HIS A 184 -21.93 48.94 59.72
CA HIS A 184 -23.08 49.85 59.79
C HIS A 184 -23.26 50.36 61.22
N LYS A 185 -23.55 51.67 61.38
CA LYS A 185 -23.69 52.35 62.68
C LYS A 185 -22.51 52.08 63.64
N ASP A 186 -21.28 52.19 63.12
CA ASP A 186 -20.01 51.98 63.83
C ASP A 186 -19.79 50.57 64.42
N ILE A 187 -20.58 49.59 63.99
CA ILE A 187 -20.42 48.18 64.38
C ILE A 187 -19.93 47.40 63.17
N GLU A 188 -18.75 46.82 63.27
CA GLU A 188 -18.15 45.99 62.23
C GLU A 188 -18.36 44.50 62.53
N LYS A 189 -18.62 43.72 61.49
CA LYS A 189 -18.65 42.26 61.53
C LYS A 189 -17.86 41.69 60.37
N LYS A 190 -17.10 40.63 60.65
CA LYS A 190 -16.22 39.95 59.71
C LYS A 190 -16.52 38.46 59.70
N VAL A 191 -16.68 37.91 58.51
CA VAL A 191 -16.93 36.49 58.29
C VAL A 191 -15.94 36.00 57.24
N GLU A 192 -15.28 34.89 57.53
CA GLU A 192 -14.31 34.26 56.63
C GLU A 192 -14.84 32.88 56.19
N ALA A 193 -14.64 32.56 54.93
CA ALA A 193 -14.83 31.20 54.40
C ALA A 193 -13.73 30.83 53.41
N GLU A 194 -13.40 29.54 53.39
CA GLU A 194 -12.50 28.96 52.41
C GLU A 194 -13.32 28.25 51.33
N TYR A 195 -13.00 28.48 50.07
CA TYR A 195 -13.59 27.82 48.91
C TYR A 195 -12.53 26.99 48.20
N GLU A 196 -12.81 25.72 47.92
CA GLU A 196 -11.98 24.87 47.06
C GLU A 196 -12.65 24.73 45.70
N ILE A 197 -11.99 25.20 44.65
CA ILE A 197 -12.36 24.99 43.25
C ILE A 197 -11.59 23.77 42.71
N LYS A 198 -12.31 22.82 42.11
CA LYS A 198 -11.73 21.66 41.42
C LYS A 198 -11.78 21.87 39.91
N VAL A 199 -10.71 21.48 39.23
CA VAL A 199 -10.65 21.48 37.77
C VAL A 199 -11.39 20.23 37.25
N PRO A 200 -12.43 20.38 36.41
CA PRO A 200 -13.09 19.23 35.83
C PRO A 200 -12.19 18.54 34.79
N ASP A 201 -12.38 17.24 34.62
CA ASP A 201 -11.86 16.54 33.44
C ASP A 201 -12.72 16.90 32.22
N TYR A 202 -12.06 17.07 31.08
CA TYR A 202 -12.73 17.15 29.79
C TYR A 202 -13.31 15.77 29.44
N LYS A 203 -14.61 15.58 29.70
CA LYS A 203 -15.36 14.33 29.47
C LYS A 203 -16.39 14.48 28.35
N SER A 204 -15.94 14.87 27.16
CA SER A 204 -16.81 14.84 25.98
C SER A 204 -17.07 13.38 25.58
N VAL A 205 -18.28 13.12 25.07
CA VAL A 205 -18.48 11.97 24.17
C VAL A 205 -17.83 12.42 22.87
N TYR A 206 -16.64 11.92 22.59
CA TYR A 206 -15.94 12.15 21.34
C TYR A 206 -16.50 11.18 20.31
N TYR A 207 -16.62 11.65 19.07
CA TYR A 207 -16.70 10.77 17.92
C TYR A 207 -15.48 11.11 17.10
N ILE A 208 -14.55 10.16 16.99
CA ILE A 208 -13.61 10.20 15.89
C ILE A 208 -14.44 9.72 14.70
N GLU A 209 -14.77 10.63 13.80
CA GLU A 209 -15.27 10.24 12.48
C GLU A 209 -14.03 9.77 11.71
N SER A 210 -13.60 8.52 11.96
CA SER A 210 -12.58 7.91 11.14
C SER A 210 -13.22 7.57 9.80
N ASN A 211 -12.83 8.30 8.76
CA ASN A 211 -13.17 7.91 7.41
C ASN A 211 -12.30 6.70 7.08
N ILE A 212 -12.84 5.51 7.37
CA ILE A 212 -12.33 4.26 6.83
C ILE A 212 -12.59 4.32 5.33
N LEU A 213 -11.52 4.56 4.56
CA LEU A 213 -11.58 4.46 3.13
C LEU A 213 -11.63 2.98 2.75
N ASN A 214 -12.69 2.61 2.05
CA ASN A 214 -12.79 1.32 1.39
C ASN A 214 -12.22 1.47 -0.03
N ILE A 215 -10.95 1.13 -0.21
CA ILE A 215 -10.20 1.37 -1.45
C ILE A 215 -10.21 0.11 -2.31
N PRO A 216 -10.69 0.17 -3.56
CA PRO A 216 -10.68 -0.98 -4.45
C PRO A 216 -9.24 -1.34 -4.83
N GLU A 217 -8.92 -2.63 -4.82
CA GLU A 217 -7.59 -3.11 -5.20
C GLU A 217 -7.37 -3.05 -6.71
N ASN A 218 -6.14 -2.77 -7.15
CA ASN A 218 -5.78 -2.80 -8.56
C ASN A 218 -4.50 -3.61 -8.74
N SER A 219 -4.51 -4.51 -9.71
CA SER A 219 -3.39 -5.40 -10.02
C SER A 219 -2.09 -4.64 -10.27
N VAL A 220 -2.13 -3.41 -10.83
CA VAL A 220 -0.89 -2.68 -11.15
C VAL A 220 -0.09 -2.25 -9.92
N PHE A 221 -0.75 -1.89 -8.82
CA PHE A 221 -0.07 -1.49 -7.58
C PHE A 221 0.11 -2.64 -6.59
N LEU A 222 -0.51 -3.80 -6.85
CA LEU A 222 -0.29 -5.03 -6.08
C LEU A 222 0.97 -5.79 -6.53
N ASN A 223 1.49 -5.45 -7.71
CA ASN A 223 2.76 -5.93 -8.22
C ASN A 223 3.90 -4.96 -7.86
N GLY A 224 5.13 -5.48 -7.76
CA GLY A 224 6.32 -4.64 -7.66
C GLY A 224 6.59 -3.88 -8.95
N ILE A 225 6.29 -4.50 -10.10
CA ILE A 225 6.46 -3.93 -11.43
C ILE A 225 5.25 -4.30 -12.29
N SER A 226 4.65 -3.33 -12.97
CA SER A 226 3.64 -3.53 -14.02
C SER A 226 3.93 -2.61 -15.20
N ILE A 227 4.27 -3.19 -16.35
CA ILE A 227 4.64 -2.41 -17.54
C ILE A 227 3.93 -2.87 -18.82
N ASP A 228 3.68 -1.93 -19.74
CA ASP A 228 3.10 -2.24 -21.05
C ASP A 228 4.12 -2.57 -22.15
N GLY A 229 5.33 -2.02 -22.04
CA GLY A 229 6.45 -2.30 -22.93
C GLY A 229 7.27 -3.50 -22.44
N ASP A 230 8.53 -3.55 -22.85
CA ASP A 230 9.48 -4.61 -22.52
C ASP A 230 10.28 -4.30 -21.26
N MET A 231 10.62 -5.35 -20.50
CA MET A 231 11.61 -5.26 -19.44
C MET A 231 12.97 -5.69 -19.98
N ASN A 232 13.86 -4.73 -20.14
CA ASN A 232 15.19 -4.92 -20.72
C ASN A 232 16.26 -4.87 -19.63
N VAL A 233 17.08 -5.90 -19.52
CA VAL A 233 18.27 -5.93 -18.65
C VAL A 233 19.51 -6.03 -19.50
N PHE A 234 20.21 -4.91 -19.62
CA PHE A 234 21.47 -4.80 -20.36
C PHE A 234 22.63 -4.65 -19.38
N GLY A 235 23.02 -5.79 -18.80
CA GLY A 235 24.13 -5.95 -17.87
C GLY A 235 23.79 -5.64 -16.41
N GLY A 236 24.63 -6.15 -15.51
CA GLY A 236 24.56 -5.85 -14.07
C GLY A 236 23.72 -6.83 -13.25
N ASN A 237 23.65 -6.59 -11.94
CA ASN A 237 22.84 -7.40 -11.02
C ASN A 237 21.51 -6.69 -10.75
N VAL A 238 20.39 -7.34 -11.06
CA VAL A 238 19.04 -6.83 -10.83
C VAL A 238 18.32 -7.75 -9.86
N LYS A 239 17.87 -7.21 -8.73
CA LYS A 239 17.10 -7.94 -7.72
C LYS A 239 15.74 -7.28 -7.57
N ILE A 240 14.69 -8.05 -7.74
CA ILE A 240 13.31 -7.59 -7.61
C ILE A 240 12.64 -8.45 -6.56
N ASN A 241 12.06 -7.83 -5.55
CA ASN A 241 11.16 -8.47 -4.61
C ASN A 241 9.75 -7.96 -4.91
N GLY A 242 8.81 -8.88 -5.11
CA GLY A 242 7.46 -8.61 -5.59
C GLY A 242 7.20 -9.19 -6.99
N ASN A 243 5.92 -9.34 -7.31
CA ASN A 243 5.49 -9.86 -8.60
C ASN A 243 5.78 -8.87 -9.74
N VAL A 244 6.00 -9.41 -10.94
CA VAL A 244 6.34 -8.64 -12.14
C VAL A 244 5.35 -8.97 -13.25
N PHE A 245 4.63 -7.95 -13.74
CA PHE A 245 3.78 -8.03 -14.92
C PHE A 245 4.41 -7.24 -16.07
N ILE A 246 4.57 -7.90 -17.22
CA ILE A 246 5.12 -7.33 -18.45
C ILE A 246 4.20 -7.70 -19.60
N LYS A 247 3.49 -6.72 -20.16
CA LYS A 247 2.75 -6.97 -21.40
C LYS A 247 3.69 -7.25 -22.58
N GLY A 248 4.77 -6.48 -22.70
CA GLY A 248 5.71 -6.52 -23.81
C GLY A 248 5.28 -5.68 -25.03
N SER A 249 6.28 -5.25 -25.81
CA SER A 249 6.06 -4.49 -27.03
C SER A 249 5.44 -5.38 -28.10
N ASN A 250 4.33 -4.93 -28.70
CA ASN A 250 3.77 -5.63 -29.84
C ASN A 250 4.67 -5.40 -31.05
N VAL A 251 5.34 -6.45 -31.52
CA VAL A 251 5.94 -6.48 -32.86
C VAL A 251 4.80 -6.70 -33.86
N GLY A 252 3.98 -5.66 -34.12
CA GLY A 252 2.86 -5.72 -35.06
C GLY A 252 1.58 -5.09 -34.54
N SER A 253 1.30 -3.86 -34.97
CA SER A 253 -0.02 -3.24 -34.89
C SER A 253 -0.92 -3.88 -35.95
N ASP A 254 -1.86 -4.73 -35.51
CA ASP A 254 -3.12 -5.14 -36.16
C ASP A 254 -3.49 -6.63 -35.99
N GLY A 255 -2.90 -7.34 -35.02
CA GLY A 255 -3.30 -8.74 -34.76
C GLY A 255 -3.01 -9.69 -35.93
N GLU A 256 -2.29 -9.22 -36.94
CA GLU A 256 -1.60 -10.04 -37.91
C GLU A 256 -0.16 -10.26 -37.42
N ILE A 257 0.15 -11.53 -37.22
CA ILE A 257 1.46 -12.11 -36.90
C ILE A 257 2.48 -11.52 -37.89
N ALA A 258 3.35 -10.64 -37.41
CA ALA A 258 4.35 -9.97 -38.21
C ALA A 258 5.57 -10.89 -38.31
N ASN A 259 5.73 -11.51 -39.48
CA ASN A 259 6.88 -12.35 -39.81
C ASN A 259 8.23 -11.74 -39.36
N ALA A 260 8.97 -12.54 -38.58
CA ALA A 260 10.44 -12.57 -38.42
C ALA A 260 11.14 -11.86 -37.23
N TYR A 261 10.46 -11.28 -36.23
CA TYR A 261 11.13 -10.80 -34.97
C TYR A 261 10.30 -11.04 -33.68
N GLU A 262 9.31 -11.93 -33.70
CA GLU A 262 8.27 -12.06 -32.66
C GLU A 262 8.74 -12.62 -31.30
N PHE A 263 10.00 -13.07 -31.18
CA PHE A 263 10.52 -13.71 -29.97
C PHE A 263 11.32 -12.78 -29.05
N GLU A 264 11.59 -11.54 -29.48
CA GLU A 264 12.42 -10.55 -28.77
C GLU A 264 11.57 -9.50 -28.05
N SER A 265 10.52 -9.93 -27.34
CA SER A 265 9.60 -9.07 -26.59
C SER A 265 9.25 -9.72 -25.24
N GLY A 266 8.85 -8.92 -24.26
CA GLY A 266 8.61 -9.36 -22.88
C GLY A 266 9.77 -9.02 -21.96
N LEU A 267 10.39 -10.05 -21.36
CA LEU A 267 11.56 -9.90 -20.50
C LEU A 267 12.83 -10.30 -21.27
N ILE A 268 13.72 -9.33 -21.50
CA ILE A 268 14.92 -9.50 -22.31
C ILE A 268 16.14 -9.32 -21.42
N ILE A 269 16.99 -10.35 -21.37
CA ILE A 269 18.27 -10.33 -20.66
C ILE A 269 19.38 -10.45 -21.69
N ASP A 270 20.12 -9.36 -21.88
CA ASP A 270 21.21 -9.28 -22.83
C ASP A 270 22.38 -8.50 -22.21
N GLY A 271 23.17 -9.19 -21.38
CA GLY A 271 24.33 -8.61 -20.72
C GLY A 271 25.42 -8.13 -21.69
N ASN A 272 25.43 -8.63 -22.92
CA ASN A 272 26.46 -8.33 -23.91
C ASN A 272 25.92 -7.54 -25.10
N LYS A 273 24.85 -6.76 -24.89
CA LYS A 273 24.24 -5.96 -25.94
C LYS A 273 25.26 -5.02 -26.57
N SER A 274 25.46 -5.20 -27.87
CA SER A 274 26.26 -4.32 -28.72
C SER A 274 25.39 -3.82 -29.86
N ASP A 275 24.97 -2.57 -29.77
CA ASP A 275 24.26 -1.84 -30.83
C ASP A 275 25.16 -0.72 -31.35
N ALA A 276 25.75 -0.95 -32.51
CA ALA A 276 26.68 -0.02 -33.14
C ALA A 276 25.98 1.26 -33.61
N ASP A 277 24.71 1.17 -34.03
CA ASP A 277 23.93 2.30 -34.53
C ASP A 277 23.47 3.22 -33.38
N LYS A 278 23.19 2.63 -32.21
CA LYS A 278 22.84 3.38 -30.99
C LYS A 278 24.05 3.75 -30.11
N ASN A 279 25.28 3.43 -30.53
CA ASN A 279 26.50 3.58 -29.73
C ASN A 279 26.40 2.92 -28.33
N ILE A 280 25.68 1.82 -28.21
CA ILE A 280 25.54 1.05 -26.96
C ILE A 280 26.50 -0.14 -27.05
N SER A 281 27.51 -0.19 -26.19
CA SER A 281 28.31 -1.40 -26.00
C SER A 281 28.37 -1.73 -24.52
N ILE A 282 27.59 -2.74 -24.15
CA ILE A 282 27.56 -3.30 -22.81
C ILE A 282 28.18 -4.70 -22.93
N ARG A 283 29.13 -5.01 -22.05
CA ARG A 283 29.88 -6.27 -22.05
C ARG A 283 29.94 -6.85 -20.64
N ASN A 284 28.80 -6.86 -19.97
CA ASN A 284 28.70 -7.25 -18.58
C ASN A 284 27.64 -8.33 -18.46
N ASN A 285 28.02 -9.47 -17.89
CA ASN A 285 27.06 -10.51 -17.52
C ASN A 285 25.89 -9.91 -16.71
N SER A 286 24.70 -10.42 -16.95
CA SER A 286 23.49 -10.07 -16.19
C SER A 286 23.18 -11.16 -15.17
N ASP A 287 22.88 -10.77 -13.94
CA ASP A 287 22.38 -11.65 -12.89
C ASP A 287 21.06 -11.07 -12.38
N VAL A 288 19.96 -11.68 -12.81
CA VAL A 288 18.60 -11.20 -12.57
C VAL A 288 17.90 -12.16 -11.62
N ASN A 289 17.38 -11.63 -10.51
CA ASN A 289 16.62 -12.37 -9.52
C ASN A 289 15.26 -11.71 -9.28
N ILE A 290 14.18 -12.45 -9.49
CA ILE A 290 12.82 -12.06 -9.11
C ILE A 290 12.39 -12.96 -7.95
N ASN A 291 12.16 -12.37 -6.78
CA ASN A 291 11.51 -13.02 -5.65
C ASN A 291 10.02 -12.65 -5.67
N GLY A 292 9.26 -13.46 -6.38
CA GLY A 292 7.87 -13.25 -6.76
C GLY A 292 7.56 -13.95 -8.08
N ASP A 293 6.30 -13.86 -8.50
CA ASP A 293 5.85 -14.41 -9.78
C ASP A 293 6.19 -13.49 -10.96
N LEU A 294 6.32 -14.08 -12.14
CA LEU A 294 6.49 -13.38 -13.41
C LEU A 294 5.32 -13.67 -14.34
N TYR A 295 4.73 -12.61 -14.91
CA TYR A 295 3.61 -12.69 -15.84
C TYR A 295 3.94 -11.94 -17.12
N THR A 296 3.90 -12.62 -18.28
CA THR A 296 3.99 -11.95 -19.58
C THR A 296 3.24 -12.69 -20.68
N ASP A 297 2.61 -11.94 -21.59
CA ASP A 297 2.04 -12.49 -22.83
C ASP A 297 3.10 -12.61 -23.95
N GLN A 298 4.37 -12.44 -23.60
CA GLN A 298 5.52 -12.51 -24.50
C GLN A 298 6.57 -13.47 -23.92
N SER A 299 7.83 -13.30 -24.28
CA SER A 299 8.88 -14.26 -23.99
C SER A 299 9.71 -13.86 -22.76
N ILE A 300 10.24 -14.87 -22.07
CA ILE A 300 11.55 -14.74 -21.42
C ILE A 300 12.59 -14.97 -22.51
N TYR A 301 13.44 -13.99 -22.77
CA TYR A 301 14.48 -14.07 -23.80
C TYR A 301 15.86 -13.79 -23.21
N ILE A 302 16.66 -14.85 -23.02
CA ILE A 302 18.04 -14.76 -22.56
C ILE A 302 18.96 -14.82 -23.78
N ASN A 303 19.61 -13.70 -24.09
CA ASN A 303 20.36 -13.48 -25.32
C ASN A 303 21.84 -13.13 -25.13
N GLY A 304 22.32 -13.03 -23.89
CA GLY A 304 23.73 -12.75 -23.60
C GLY A 304 24.52 -13.99 -23.17
N ILE A 305 25.80 -13.75 -22.84
CA ILE A 305 26.77 -14.79 -22.45
C ILE A 305 27.01 -14.65 -20.97
N ASN A 306 27.01 -15.78 -20.24
CA ASN A 306 27.10 -15.85 -18.78
C ASN A 306 25.94 -15.15 -18.05
N ASP A 307 24.77 -15.05 -18.68
CA ASP A 307 23.60 -14.41 -18.09
C ASP A 307 22.83 -15.42 -17.24
N ASN A 308 22.44 -15.02 -16.03
CA ASN A 308 21.69 -15.86 -15.11
C ASN A 308 20.36 -15.19 -14.81
N PHE A 309 19.28 -15.96 -14.93
CA PHE A 309 17.96 -15.53 -14.56
C PHE A 309 17.34 -16.51 -13.56
N HIS A 310 16.98 -16.01 -12.40
CA HIS A 310 16.34 -16.77 -11.34
C HIS A 310 15.00 -16.16 -10.96
N ILE A 311 13.96 -17.00 -10.94
CA ILE A 311 12.62 -16.67 -10.47
C ILE A 311 12.33 -17.55 -9.24
N ASP A 312 12.23 -16.94 -8.07
CA ASP A 312 11.80 -17.55 -6.80
C ASP A 312 10.26 -17.41 -6.67
N GLY A 313 9.57 -18.03 -7.62
CA GLY A 313 8.13 -17.93 -7.83
C GLY A 313 7.71 -18.68 -9.10
N THR A 314 6.47 -18.49 -9.54
CA THR A 314 5.92 -19.11 -10.75
C THR A 314 6.04 -18.17 -11.94
N ALA A 315 6.39 -18.70 -13.11
CA ALA A 315 6.47 -17.95 -14.36
C ALA A 315 5.33 -18.36 -15.30
N TYR A 316 4.57 -17.37 -15.78
CA TYR A 316 3.50 -17.51 -16.75
C TYR A 316 3.85 -16.70 -18.00
N VAL A 317 4.24 -17.38 -19.07
CA VAL A 317 4.86 -16.74 -20.23
C VAL A 317 4.31 -17.30 -21.55
N ARG A 318 4.54 -16.60 -22.66
CA ARG A 318 4.32 -17.19 -23.99
C ARG A 318 5.40 -18.23 -24.28
N ASN A 319 6.65 -17.79 -24.28
CA ASN A 319 7.83 -18.62 -24.51
C ASN A 319 8.88 -18.43 -23.41
N ALA A 320 9.74 -19.44 -23.24
CA ALA A 320 10.98 -19.30 -22.47
C ALA A 320 12.16 -19.72 -23.35
N ILE A 321 13.05 -18.78 -23.68
CA ILE A 321 14.06 -18.98 -24.72
C ILE A 321 15.44 -18.61 -24.18
N ILE A 322 16.35 -19.58 -24.20
CA ILE A 322 17.79 -19.32 -24.18
C ILE A 322 18.28 -19.34 -25.63
N SER A 323 18.64 -18.17 -26.15
CA SER A 323 18.91 -17.95 -27.58
C SER A 323 20.17 -18.70 -28.08
N THR A 324 20.34 -18.74 -29.41
CA THR A 324 21.52 -19.32 -30.07
C THR A 324 22.80 -18.52 -29.84
N VAL A 325 22.68 -17.24 -29.47
CA VAL A 325 23.81 -16.37 -29.12
C VAL A 325 24.34 -16.69 -27.72
N SER A 326 23.45 -17.16 -26.83
CA SER A 326 23.75 -17.45 -25.44
C SER A 326 24.77 -18.57 -25.25
N LYS A 327 25.66 -18.39 -24.27
CA LYS A 327 26.64 -19.37 -23.83
C LYS A 327 26.80 -19.30 -22.33
N ASN A 328 26.80 -20.45 -21.65
CA ASN A 328 26.91 -20.49 -20.19
C ASN A 328 25.84 -19.62 -19.49
N SER A 329 24.63 -19.55 -20.08
CA SER A 329 23.54 -18.72 -19.59
C SER A 329 22.41 -19.59 -19.07
N ASN A 330 21.76 -19.19 -17.99
CA ASN A 330 20.93 -20.09 -17.19
C ASN A 330 19.57 -19.49 -16.87
N LEU A 331 18.53 -20.32 -16.92
CA LEU A 331 17.19 -20.04 -16.43
C LEU A 331 16.88 -20.98 -15.27
N LYS A 332 16.55 -20.43 -14.11
CA LYS A 332 16.07 -21.17 -12.94
C LYS A 332 14.71 -20.65 -12.50
N VAL A 333 13.74 -21.54 -12.36
CA VAL A 333 12.41 -21.26 -11.82
C VAL A 333 12.17 -22.18 -10.63
N ASP A 334 12.03 -21.61 -9.43
CA ASP A 334 11.80 -22.41 -8.21
C ASP A 334 10.33 -22.81 -8.05
N GLY A 335 9.38 -22.02 -8.57
CA GLY A 335 7.99 -22.43 -8.74
C GLY A 335 7.78 -23.22 -10.02
N SER A 336 6.58 -23.14 -10.57
CA SER A 336 6.24 -23.77 -11.85
C SER A 336 6.55 -22.87 -13.05
N LEU A 337 6.74 -23.46 -14.22
CA LEU A 337 6.83 -22.72 -15.49
C LEU A 337 5.65 -23.10 -16.39
N TYR A 338 4.87 -22.10 -16.76
CA TYR A 338 3.78 -22.21 -17.73
C TYR A 338 4.20 -21.51 -19.03
N THR A 339 4.09 -22.21 -20.16
CA THR A 339 4.29 -21.65 -21.50
C THR A 339 3.02 -21.82 -22.34
N MET A 340 2.65 -20.77 -23.08
CA MET A 340 1.64 -20.91 -24.13
C MET A 340 2.19 -21.58 -25.37
N ASP A 341 3.48 -21.44 -25.62
CA ASP A 341 4.18 -22.02 -26.76
C ASP A 341 5.47 -22.68 -26.24
N ASP A 342 6.63 -22.44 -26.82
CA ASP A 342 7.80 -23.29 -26.60
C ASP A 342 8.68 -22.92 -25.38
N LEU A 343 9.33 -23.93 -24.82
CA LEU A 343 10.56 -23.79 -24.03
C LEU A 343 11.76 -24.18 -24.91
N GLU A 344 12.66 -23.24 -25.16
CA GLU A 344 13.81 -23.42 -26.05
C GLU A 344 15.16 -23.32 -25.31
N LEU A 345 16.00 -24.33 -25.52
CA LEU A 345 17.40 -24.36 -25.07
C LEU A 345 18.32 -24.42 -26.29
N ASN A 346 18.71 -23.25 -26.78
CA ASN A 346 19.54 -23.13 -27.99
C ASN A 346 21.03 -22.87 -27.68
N GLY A 347 21.32 -22.21 -26.56
CA GLY A 347 22.68 -21.88 -26.13
C GLY A 347 23.48 -23.07 -25.60
N ASN A 348 24.79 -23.08 -25.87
CA ASN A 348 25.71 -24.12 -25.37
C ASN A 348 26.15 -23.84 -23.93
N LYS A 349 26.42 -24.90 -23.16
CA LYS A 349 26.73 -24.86 -21.72
C LYS A 349 25.67 -24.16 -20.86
N SER A 350 24.46 -24.09 -21.37
CA SER A 350 23.36 -23.36 -20.76
C SER A 350 22.44 -24.32 -20.02
N HIS A 351 21.87 -23.88 -18.91
CA HIS A 351 21.09 -24.74 -18.04
C HIS A 351 19.68 -24.17 -17.79
N VAL A 352 18.68 -25.02 -17.96
CA VAL A 352 17.29 -24.75 -17.54
C VAL A 352 16.96 -25.65 -16.36
N ILE A 353 16.53 -25.06 -15.25
CA ILE A 353 16.12 -25.78 -14.04
C ILE A 353 14.74 -25.28 -13.62
N ILE A 354 13.78 -26.20 -13.52
CA ILE A 354 12.42 -25.94 -13.04
C ILE A 354 12.19 -26.85 -11.84
N SER A 355 12.10 -26.26 -10.65
CA SER A 355 11.93 -27.01 -9.40
C SER A 355 10.47 -27.46 -9.21
N GLY A 356 9.51 -26.65 -9.65
CA GLY A 356 8.07 -26.97 -9.66
C GLY A 356 7.61 -27.75 -10.90
N GLY A 357 6.32 -27.62 -11.22
CA GLY A 357 5.70 -28.20 -12.41
C GLY A 357 6.09 -27.50 -13.73
N TYR A 358 5.90 -28.19 -14.84
CA TYR A 358 6.01 -27.61 -16.19
C TYR A 358 4.71 -27.79 -16.95
N TYR A 359 4.22 -26.72 -17.55
CA TYR A 359 2.91 -26.66 -18.18
C TYR A 359 3.02 -25.98 -19.55
N GLY A 360 3.29 -26.76 -20.59
CA GLY A 360 3.16 -26.33 -21.99
C GLY A 360 1.73 -26.56 -22.47
N MET A 361 0.96 -25.48 -22.67
CA MET A 361 -0.51 -25.49 -22.66
C MET A 361 -1.20 -25.29 -24.02
N SER A 362 -0.49 -25.54 -25.11
CA SER A 362 -1.02 -25.42 -26.46
C SER A 362 -0.63 -26.60 -27.34
N ASP A 363 -1.62 -27.24 -27.96
CA ASP A 363 -1.46 -28.44 -28.79
C ASP A 363 -1.30 -28.13 -30.29
N GLY A 364 -1.31 -26.86 -30.68
CA GLY A 364 -1.26 -26.40 -32.08
C GLY A 364 -2.57 -26.57 -32.86
N SER A 365 -3.61 -27.18 -32.28
CA SER A 365 -4.83 -27.57 -33.00
C SER A 365 -5.72 -26.39 -33.44
N LYS A 366 -5.54 -25.22 -32.82
CA LYS A 366 -6.36 -24.01 -33.04
C LYS A 366 -5.70 -22.99 -33.98
N SER A 367 -4.56 -23.32 -34.57
CA SER A 367 -3.77 -22.42 -35.40
C SER A 367 -3.35 -23.11 -36.70
N ALA A 368 -3.39 -22.38 -37.82
CA ALA A 368 -2.84 -22.85 -39.09
C ALA A 368 -1.29 -22.78 -39.13
N MET A 369 -0.68 -22.21 -38.10
CA MET A 369 0.76 -22.02 -37.93
C MET A 369 1.29 -22.91 -36.79
N SER A 370 2.49 -23.46 -36.96
CA SER A 370 3.14 -24.32 -35.95
C SER A 370 3.47 -23.62 -34.64
N ASP A 371 3.48 -22.27 -34.63
CA ASP A 371 4.01 -21.41 -33.57
C ASP A 371 2.98 -21.24 -32.42
N HIS A 372 2.23 -22.32 -32.18
CA HIS A 372 1.20 -22.45 -31.16
C HIS A 372 1.22 -23.89 -30.61
N SER A 373 2.35 -24.61 -30.69
CA SER A 373 2.47 -26.00 -30.26
C SER A 373 3.55 -26.09 -29.20
N SER A 374 3.14 -25.95 -27.94
CA SER A 374 4.01 -25.89 -26.78
C SER A 374 4.81 -27.16 -26.54
N SER A 375 6.04 -27.16 -27.02
CA SER A 375 7.00 -28.24 -26.89
C SER A 375 8.25 -27.77 -26.13
N ILE A 376 9.13 -28.72 -25.82
CA ILE A 376 10.47 -28.40 -25.33
C ILE A 376 11.46 -28.69 -26.45
N ILE A 377 12.12 -27.64 -26.94
CA ILE A 377 13.04 -27.70 -28.08
C ILE A 377 14.47 -27.50 -27.60
N ILE A 378 15.33 -28.48 -27.84
CA ILE A 378 16.74 -28.43 -27.46
C ILE A 378 17.60 -28.39 -28.71
N ASN A 379 18.13 -27.22 -29.04
CA ASN A 379 19.06 -27.03 -30.15
C ASN A 379 20.54 -26.98 -29.72
N ALA A 380 20.82 -26.93 -28.41
CA ALA A 380 22.17 -26.97 -27.88
C ALA A 380 22.92 -28.24 -28.30
N GLU A 381 24.05 -28.08 -28.99
CA GLU A 381 24.80 -29.21 -29.58
C GLU A 381 25.56 -30.04 -28.55
N ASP A 382 25.78 -29.47 -27.37
CA ASP A 382 26.50 -30.08 -26.25
C ASP A 382 25.59 -30.69 -25.18
N ILE A 383 24.26 -30.76 -25.42
CA ILE A 383 23.30 -31.43 -24.53
C ILE A 383 23.77 -32.85 -24.19
N GLY A 384 23.86 -33.14 -22.89
CA GLY A 384 24.26 -34.47 -22.39
C GLY A 384 25.76 -34.77 -22.42
N ARG A 385 26.61 -33.82 -22.85
CA ARG A 385 28.08 -33.92 -22.70
C ARG A 385 28.50 -33.52 -21.28
N THR A 386 29.68 -33.96 -20.85
CA THR A 386 30.29 -33.48 -19.60
C THR A 386 30.46 -31.97 -19.67
N ASP A 387 29.97 -31.25 -18.64
CA ASP A 387 29.96 -29.78 -18.57
C ASP A 387 29.24 -29.09 -19.76
N GLY A 388 28.35 -29.81 -20.45
CA GLY A 388 27.49 -29.29 -21.53
C GLY A 388 26.14 -28.78 -21.01
N SER A 389 25.27 -28.33 -21.92
CA SER A 389 23.93 -27.85 -21.57
C SER A 389 23.08 -28.90 -20.86
N SER A 390 22.11 -28.45 -20.06
CA SER A 390 21.15 -29.34 -19.41
C SER A 390 19.75 -28.76 -19.24
N LEU A 391 18.77 -29.65 -19.19
CA LEU A 391 17.39 -29.40 -18.80
C LEU A 391 17.04 -30.26 -17.59
N LYS A 392 16.51 -29.65 -16.52
CA LYS A 392 16.01 -30.34 -15.35
C LYS A 392 14.61 -29.87 -14.99
N ILE A 393 13.67 -30.81 -14.83
CA ILE A 393 12.30 -30.56 -14.35
C ILE A 393 12.03 -31.50 -13.18
N GLU A 394 12.02 -30.94 -11.97
CA GLU A 394 12.00 -31.72 -10.73
C GLU A 394 10.58 -32.08 -10.28
N ALA A 395 9.62 -31.15 -10.40
CA ALA A 395 8.23 -31.31 -9.96
C ALA A 395 8.14 -31.91 -8.55
N GLN A 396 8.80 -31.26 -7.58
CA GLN A 396 8.99 -31.79 -6.23
C GLN A 396 7.73 -31.71 -5.34
N GLY A 397 6.86 -30.72 -5.58
CA GLY A 397 5.65 -30.47 -4.82
C GLY A 397 4.61 -31.58 -4.97
N GLU A 398 3.71 -31.71 -3.98
CA GLU A 398 2.64 -32.71 -4.02
C GLU A 398 1.70 -32.48 -5.21
N GLU A 399 1.32 -31.22 -5.46
CA GLU A 399 0.43 -30.79 -6.55
C GLU A 399 1.14 -30.57 -7.89
N ASP A 400 2.47 -30.64 -7.91
CA ASP A 400 3.24 -30.46 -9.14
C ASP A 400 2.99 -31.61 -10.13
N SER A 401 2.83 -31.22 -11.39
CA SER A 401 2.69 -32.13 -12.51
C SER A 401 3.38 -31.56 -13.75
N ILE A 402 3.57 -32.43 -14.75
CA ILE A 402 4.17 -32.07 -16.03
C ILE A 402 3.14 -32.32 -17.13
N ILE A 403 2.82 -31.25 -17.87
CA ILE A 403 1.93 -31.22 -19.02
C ILE A 403 2.70 -30.65 -20.22
N ILE A 404 2.73 -31.36 -21.34
CA ILE A 404 3.33 -30.91 -22.60
C ILE A 404 2.36 -31.22 -23.75
N GLU A 405 1.52 -30.26 -24.10
CA GLU A 405 0.46 -30.46 -25.09
C GLU A 405 0.96 -30.43 -26.54
N GLY A 406 2.07 -29.75 -26.80
CA GLY A 406 2.61 -29.61 -28.15
C GLY A 406 3.57 -30.70 -28.57
N THR A 407 3.90 -30.69 -29.86
CA THR A 407 5.04 -31.40 -30.43
C THR A 407 5.88 -30.47 -31.29
N SER A 408 7.18 -30.73 -31.36
CA SER A 408 8.10 -29.87 -32.09
C SER A 408 7.93 -30.00 -33.60
N TYR A 409 8.32 -28.96 -34.32
CA TYR A 409 8.27 -28.91 -35.78
C TYR A 409 9.68 -28.78 -36.35
N ILE A 410 9.96 -29.52 -37.42
CA ILE A 410 11.16 -29.31 -38.24
C ILE A 410 10.86 -28.20 -39.22
N HIS A 411 11.59 -27.10 -39.11
CA HIS A 411 11.59 -26.05 -40.13
C HIS A 411 12.42 -26.53 -41.33
N LEU A 412 11.76 -26.83 -42.46
CA LEU A 412 12.43 -27.36 -43.66
C LEU A 412 12.80 -26.23 -44.62
N ASN A 413 11.84 -25.35 -44.89
CA ASN A 413 11.99 -24.14 -45.68
C ASN A 413 10.83 -23.18 -45.34
N ASP A 414 10.86 -21.97 -45.89
CA ASP A 414 9.88 -20.90 -45.63
C ASP A 414 8.41 -21.33 -45.75
N ASN A 415 8.11 -22.35 -46.56
CA ASN A 415 6.74 -22.78 -46.85
C ASN A 415 6.39 -24.15 -46.25
N ASN A 416 7.35 -24.89 -45.69
CA ASN A 416 7.13 -26.26 -45.24
C ASN A 416 7.70 -26.46 -43.83
N LYS A 417 6.80 -26.84 -42.92
CA LYS A 417 7.12 -27.31 -41.58
C LYS A 417 6.66 -28.75 -41.44
N TYR A 418 7.47 -29.63 -40.84
CA TYR A 418 7.10 -31.01 -40.57
C TYR A 418 6.83 -31.20 -39.08
N GLN A 419 5.59 -31.51 -38.71
CA GLN A 419 5.26 -31.85 -37.33
C GLN A 419 5.90 -33.19 -36.94
N THR A 420 6.66 -33.21 -35.85
CA THR A 420 7.24 -34.42 -35.28
C THR A 420 6.28 -35.08 -34.30
N GLY A 421 6.65 -36.27 -33.82
CA GLY A 421 6.03 -36.95 -32.68
C GLY A 421 6.81 -36.77 -31.38
N GLU A 422 7.57 -35.68 -31.23
CA GLU A 422 8.41 -35.38 -30.07
C GLU A 422 7.81 -34.19 -29.30
N SER A 423 7.50 -34.37 -28.02
CA SER A 423 7.15 -33.27 -27.09
C SER A 423 8.39 -32.68 -26.43
N VAL A 424 9.46 -33.48 -26.30
CA VAL A 424 10.81 -33.01 -25.96
C VAL A 424 11.74 -33.43 -27.08
N SER A 425 12.16 -32.47 -27.90
CA SER A 425 12.97 -32.73 -29.10
C SER A 425 14.41 -32.28 -28.92
N ILE A 426 15.32 -32.97 -29.61
CA ILE A 426 16.74 -32.62 -29.67
C ILE A 426 17.14 -32.46 -31.13
N LYS A 427 17.79 -31.35 -31.47
CA LYS A 427 18.30 -31.10 -32.81
C LYS A 427 19.14 -32.26 -33.32
N GLY A 428 18.81 -32.73 -34.53
CA GLY A 428 19.44 -33.88 -35.17
C GLY A 428 18.68 -35.20 -35.02
N ASN A 429 17.74 -35.30 -34.07
CA ASN A 429 16.91 -36.50 -33.92
C ASN A 429 15.83 -36.65 -35.01
N TYR A 430 15.60 -35.60 -35.81
CA TYR A 430 14.76 -35.67 -37.01
C TYR A 430 15.10 -36.84 -37.95
N LYS A 431 16.35 -37.34 -37.88
CA LYS A 431 16.80 -38.51 -38.63
C LYS A 431 15.97 -39.77 -38.41
N ALA A 432 15.27 -39.88 -37.26
CA ALA A 432 14.30 -40.94 -37.02
C ALA A 432 13.28 -41.02 -38.16
N TYR A 433 12.79 -39.87 -38.63
CA TYR A 433 11.80 -39.79 -39.71
C TYR A 433 12.38 -39.94 -41.11
N THR A 434 13.70 -40.03 -41.26
CA THR A 434 14.37 -40.19 -42.55
C THR A 434 14.72 -41.65 -42.89
N HIS A 435 14.49 -42.56 -41.94
CA HIS A 435 14.89 -43.97 -42.05
C HIS A 435 13.70 -44.90 -41.82
N PRO A 436 13.56 -46.00 -42.57
CA PRO A 436 12.52 -47.01 -42.34
C PRO A 436 12.75 -47.80 -41.06
N LEU A 437 11.69 -48.13 -40.30
CA LEU A 437 11.79 -49.10 -39.21
C LEU A 437 11.97 -50.53 -39.76
N ILE A 438 12.96 -51.26 -39.24
CA ILE A 438 13.36 -52.59 -39.74
C ILE A 438 13.00 -53.67 -38.71
N ASP A 439 13.42 -53.45 -37.46
CA ASP A 439 13.26 -54.42 -36.37
C ASP A 439 11.88 -54.31 -35.69
N GLY A 440 11.58 -55.31 -34.85
CA GLY A 440 10.37 -55.34 -34.04
C GLY A 440 9.09 -55.54 -34.84
N ASN A 441 7.95 -55.18 -34.27
CA ASN A 441 6.65 -55.10 -34.95
C ASN A 441 5.94 -53.81 -34.47
N PRO A 442 6.50 -52.63 -34.79
CA PRO A 442 5.93 -51.38 -34.34
C PRO A 442 4.58 -51.17 -35.00
N VAL A 443 3.57 -50.84 -34.20
CA VAL A 443 2.22 -50.57 -34.66
C VAL A 443 1.72 -49.26 -34.07
N ASN A 444 0.81 -48.59 -34.77
CA ASN A 444 0.10 -47.45 -34.22
C ASN A 444 -1.03 -47.87 -33.26
N LYS A 445 -1.79 -46.90 -32.73
CA LYS A 445 -2.91 -47.15 -31.79
C LYS A 445 -3.99 -48.07 -32.37
N ASP A 446 -4.17 -48.06 -33.69
CA ASP A 446 -5.16 -48.89 -34.40
C ASP A 446 -4.60 -50.27 -34.83
N GLY A 447 -3.33 -50.56 -34.51
CA GLY A 447 -2.66 -51.80 -34.89
C GLY A 447 -2.09 -51.82 -36.31
N LYS A 448 -2.09 -50.69 -37.05
CA LYS A 448 -1.43 -50.59 -38.35
C LYS A 448 0.09 -50.64 -38.18
N SER A 449 0.78 -51.41 -39.03
CA SER A 449 2.24 -51.53 -39.03
C SER A 449 2.91 -50.18 -39.33
N LEU A 450 3.94 -49.83 -38.57
CA LEU A 450 4.80 -48.66 -38.78
C LEU A 450 6.13 -49.04 -39.46
N LYS A 451 6.30 -50.30 -39.89
CA LYS A 451 7.50 -50.74 -40.62
C LYS A 451 7.65 -50.04 -41.96
N GLY A 452 8.90 -49.95 -42.43
CA GLY A 452 9.24 -49.26 -43.68
C GLY A 452 8.52 -49.77 -44.93
N ASP A 453 8.06 -51.02 -44.95
CA ASP A 453 7.26 -51.58 -46.04
C ASP A 453 5.83 -51.02 -46.10
N ASN A 454 5.31 -50.54 -44.97
CA ASN A 454 3.98 -49.93 -44.86
C ASN A 454 4.00 -48.39 -44.82
N ILE A 455 5.18 -47.76 -44.80
CA ILE A 455 5.36 -46.31 -44.74
C ILE A 455 5.87 -45.75 -46.07
N LYS A 456 5.30 -44.61 -46.49
CA LYS A 456 5.74 -43.81 -47.62
C LYS A 456 6.69 -42.73 -47.13
N PHE A 457 7.83 -42.65 -47.81
CA PHE A 457 8.84 -41.62 -47.61
C PHE A 457 8.80 -40.65 -48.79
N GLU A 458 8.55 -39.38 -48.50
CA GLU A 458 8.39 -38.35 -49.52
C GLU A 458 9.51 -37.31 -49.38
N TYR A 459 9.99 -36.80 -50.51
CA TYR A 459 10.96 -35.71 -50.54
C TYR A 459 10.24 -34.41 -50.24
N ILE A 460 10.59 -33.78 -49.12
CA ILE A 460 10.18 -32.45 -48.71
C ILE A 460 11.48 -31.67 -48.49
N ASP A 461 11.84 -30.86 -49.49
CA ASP A 461 13.13 -30.16 -49.56
C ASP A 461 13.56 -29.55 -48.21
N PRO A 462 14.74 -29.91 -47.65
CA PRO A 462 15.81 -30.73 -48.24
C PRO A 462 15.81 -32.22 -47.82
N LEU A 463 14.78 -32.70 -47.13
CA LEU A 463 14.76 -34.02 -46.48
C LEU A 463 13.83 -35.02 -47.18
N VAL A 464 14.10 -36.30 -46.97
CA VAL A 464 13.14 -37.38 -47.27
C VAL A 464 12.55 -37.83 -45.94
N LEU A 465 11.23 -37.72 -45.77
CA LEU A 465 10.56 -37.91 -44.48
C LEU A 465 9.44 -38.94 -44.57
N ALA A 466 9.23 -39.67 -43.47
CA ALA A 466 8.06 -40.53 -43.26
C ALA A 466 6.81 -39.65 -43.14
N THR A 467 5.93 -39.69 -44.14
CA THR A 467 4.77 -38.79 -44.23
C THR A 467 3.44 -39.52 -44.12
N LYS A 468 3.31 -40.67 -44.77
CA LYS A 468 2.03 -41.37 -44.95
C LYS A 468 2.21 -42.88 -44.86
N PHE A 469 1.11 -43.60 -44.68
CA PHE A 469 1.02 -45.03 -44.96
C PHE A 469 0.99 -45.28 -46.48
N LYS A 470 1.27 -46.52 -46.90
CA LYS A 470 1.15 -46.92 -48.32
C LYS A 470 -0.28 -46.88 -48.87
N ASP A 471 -1.28 -46.82 -48.00
CA ASP A 471 -2.70 -46.61 -48.36
C ASP A 471 -3.05 -45.11 -48.54
N ASP A 472 -2.03 -44.23 -48.59
CA ASP A 472 -2.10 -42.77 -48.69
C ASP A 472 -2.75 -42.06 -47.48
N THR A 473 -2.97 -42.75 -46.36
CA THR A 473 -3.37 -42.11 -45.08
C THR A 473 -2.18 -41.36 -44.47
N ASP A 474 -2.35 -40.11 -44.06
CA ASP A 474 -1.29 -39.32 -43.40
C ASP A 474 -0.89 -39.90 -42.03
N LEU A 475 0.40 -39.83 -41.71
CA LEU A 475 0.88 -40.10 -40.36
C LEU A 475 0.56 -38.91 -39.46
N ASN A 476 -0.32 -39.11 -38.50
CA ASN A 476 -0.64 -38.09 -37.50
C ASN A 476 0.45 -38.05 -36.40
N VAL A 477 0.32 -37.10 -35.48
CA VAL A 477 1.27 -36.92 -34.36
C VAL A 477 1.42 -38.17 -33.50
N PHE A 478 0.34 -38.93 -33.26
CA PHE A 478 0.37 -40.14 -32.46
C PHE A 478 1.01 -41.33 -33.20
N ASP A 479 0.89 -41.39 -34.52
CA ASP A 479 1.64 -42.35 -35.33
C ASP A 479 3.15 -42.04 -35.26
N LYS A 480 3.51 -40.76 -35.36
CA LYS A 480 4.89 -40.27 -35.30
C LYS A 480 5.53 -40.43 -33.92
N ASP A 481 4.75 -40.33 -32.84
CA ASP A 481 5.15 -40.67 -31.46
C ASP A 481 5.64 -42.13 -31.38
N LYS A 482 4.77 -43.06 -31.80
CA LYS A 482 5.09 -44.49 -31.84
C LYS A 482 6.24 -44.80 -32.79
N TYR A 483 6.31 -44.09 -33.91
CA TYR A 483 7.39 -44.23 -34.88
C TYR A 483 8.74 -43.86 -34.26
N PHE A 484 8.83 -42.69 -33.62
CA PHE A 484 10.05 -42.21 -32.99
C PHE A 484 10.51 -43.13 -31.85
N LYS A 485 9.56 -43.54 -31.01
CA LYS A 485 9.81 -44.53 -29.96
C LYS A 485 10.41 -45.82 -30.52
N ALA A 486 9.77 -46.41 -31.53
CA ALA A 486 10.25 -47.63 -32.15
C ALA A 486 11.64 -47.45 -32.80
N TYR A 487 11.90 -46.29 -33.44
CA TYR A 487 13.21 -45.97 -34.00
C TYR A 487 14.29 -45.97 -32.92
N SER A 488 14.00 -45.39 -31.75
CA SER A 488 14.93 -45.35 -30.61
C SER A 488 15.31 -46.73 -30.08
N GLU A 489 14.44 -47.73 -30.28
CA GLU A 489 14.62 -49.11 -29.80
C GLU A 489 15.13 -50.06 -30.90
N ASP A 490 15.16 -49.63 -32.16
CA ASP A 490 15.60 -50.45 -33.30
C ASP A 490 17.11 -50.72 -33.20
N SER A 491 17.48 -52.01 -33.18
CA SER A 491 18.86 -52.43 -32.94
C SER A 491 19.78 -52.16 -34.13
N ASN A 492 19.23 -51.90 -35.32
CA ASN A 492 20.00 -51.55 -36.51
C ASN A 492 20.54 -50.12 -36.44
N TYR A 493 19.79 -49.20 -35.84
CA TYR A 493 20.16 -47.79 -35.77
C TYR A 493 20.96 -47.43 -34.51
N ASN A 494 20.92 -48.29 -33.50
CA ASN A 494 21.65 -48.09 -32.24
C ASN A 494 23.15 -48.45 -32.30
N LYS A 495 23.66 -48.95 -33.44
CA LYS A 495 25.04 -49.44 -33.60
C LYS A 495 26.00 -48.41 -34.22
N ASP A 496 25.50 -47.52 -35.07
CA ASP A 496 26.33 -46.56 -35.81
C ASP A 496 26.07 -45.12 -35.36
N ASN A 497 27.14 -44.32 -35.19
CA ASN A 497 27.03 -42.94 -34.69
C ASN A 497 26.21 -42.01 -35.60
N PHE A 498 26.04 -42.35 -36.87
CA PHE A 498 25.27 -41.53 -37.83
C PHE A 498 23.76 -41.67 -37.62
N SER A 499 23.26 -42.90 -37.43
CA SER A 499 21.83 -43.19 -37.24
C SER A 499 21.38 -43.14 -35.78
N LYS A 500 22.30 -43.34 -34.83
CA LYS A 500 21.98 -43.35 -33.39
C LYS A 500 21.47 -42.01 -32.86
N LEU A 501 20.29 -42.00 -32.23
CA LEU A 501 19.71 -40.80 -31.61
C LEU A 501 20.56 -40.26 -30.46
N ASN A 502 20.57 -38.94 -30.28
CA ASN A 502 21.02 -38.32 -29.04
C ASN A 502 19.83 -38.31 -28.07
N LEU A 503 19.94 -39.01 -26.94
CA LEU A 503 18.87 -39.08 -25.92
C LEU A 503 19.17 -38.20 -24.69
N GLY A 504 20.09 -37.25 -24.83
CA GLY A 504 20.38 -36.23 -23.82
C GLY A 504 21.22 -36.71 -22.63
N GLY A 505 21.53 -38.00 -22.50
CA GLY A 505 22.37 -38.48 -21.40
C GLY A 505 21.78 -38.18 -20.03
N ASN A 506 22.64 -37.75 -19.11
CA ASN A 506 22.24 -37.15 -17.83
C ASN A 506 21.96 -35.64 -17.95
N GLY A 507 22.06 -35.07 -19.16
CA GLY A 507 21.79 -33.66 -19.43
C GLY A 507 20.30 -33.35 -19.55
N ILE A 508 19.43 -34.35 -19.67
CA ILE A 508 17.98 -34.18 -19.62
C ILE A 508 17.44 -35.03 -18.47
N ASP A 509 16.96 -34.38 -17.42
CA ASP A 509 16.43 -34.99 -16.21
C ASP A 509 15.04 -34.44 -15.91
N ILE A 510 14.03 -35.13 -16.43
CA ILE A 510 12.61 -34.83 -16.22
C ILE A 510 12.03 -35.89 -15.30
N ASN A 511 11.35 -35.47 -14.22
CA ASN A 511 10.67 -36.38 -13.30
C ASN A 511 9.48 -37.10 -13.98
N THR A 512 9.79 -38.22 -14.61
CA THR A 512 8.84 -38.96 -15.46
C THR A 512 7.61 -39.48 -14.72
N LYS A 513 7.66 -39.59 -13.38
CA LYS A 513 6.54 -40.03 -12.55
C LYS A 513 5.48 -38.94 -12.37
N LYS A 514 5.86 -37.69 -12.59
CA LYS A 514 4.99 -36.51 -12.50
C LYS A 514 4.41 -36.08 -13.84
N ILE A 515 4.74 -36.78 -14.93
CA ILE A 515 4.11 -36.57 -16.24
C ILE A 515 2.65 -36.96 -16.16
N LEU A 516 1.79 -35.95 -16.21
CA LEU A 516 0.35 -36.12 -16.28
C LEU A 516 -0.07 -36.30 -17.74
N LEU A 517 0.43 -35.45 -18.64
CA LEU A 517 0.02 -35.42 -20.04
C LEU A 517 1.21 -35.03 -20.94
N ASN A 518 1.43 -35.78 -22.00
CA ASN A 518 2.31 -35.39 -23.11
C ASN A 518 1.75 -35.90 -24.44
N THR A 519 1.74 -35.06 -25.47
CA THR A 519 1.17 -35.42 -26.78
C THR A 519 2.08 -36.35 -27.58
N GLY A 520 3.37 -36.01 -27.68
CA GLY A 520 4.41 -36.82 -28.31
C GLY A 520 5.40 -37.39 -27.30
N THR A 521 6.48 -37.96 -27.80
CA THR A 521 7.51 -38.61 -26.97
C THR A 521 8.25 -37.62 -26.08
N VAL A 522 8.59 -38.07 -24.88
CA VAL A 522 9.46 -37.33 -23.93
C VAL A 522 10.78 -38.06 -23.81
N ILE A 523 11.89 -37.34 -23.99
CA ILE A 523 13.24 -37.83 -23.78
C ILE A 523 13.69 -37.43 -22.37
N SER A 524 14.13 -38.39 -21.55
CA SER A 524 14.67 -38.14 -20.21
C SER A 524 15.58 -39.29 -19.76
N GLY A 525 16.77 -38.98 -19.24
CA GLY A 525 17.70 -39.97 -18.67
C GLY A 525 18.05 -41.12 -19.62
N ASN A 526 18.37 -40.81 -20.88
CA ASN A 526 18.60 -41.78 -21.97
C ASN A 526 17.41 -42.71 -22.29
N LYS A 527 16.18 -42.34 -21.90
CA LYS A 527 14.97 -43.09 -22.23
C LYS A 527 14.03 -42.24 -23.07
N VAL A 528 13.29 -42.91 -23.94
CA VAL A 528 12.16 -42.34 -24.65
C VAL A 528 10.88 -42.86 -23.99
N ILE A 529 9.98 -41.94 -23.65
CA ILE A 529 8.69 -42.21 -23.01
C ILE A 529 7.61 -41.86 -24.02
N ASP A 530 6.63 -42.73 -24.13
CA ASP A 530 5.51 -42.56 -25.06
C ASP A 530 4.63 -41.36 -24.72
N GLY A 531 3.97 -40.82 -25.73
CA GLY A 531 2.81 -39.94 -25.59
C GLY A 531 1.76 -40.56 -24.66
N SER A 532 1.33 -39.78 -23.66
CA SER A 532 0.32 -40.19 -22.67
C SER A 532 -1.02 -39.48 -22.87
N TYR A 533 -1.27 -38.90 -24.05
CA TYR A 533 -2.51 -38.18 -24.34
C TYR A 533 -3.76 -39.03 -24.08
N SER A 534 -4.67 -38.50 -23.25
CA SER A 534 -5.95 -39.13 -22.91
C SER A 534 -7.03 -38.07 -22.69
N VAL A 535 -8.25 -38.35 -23.19
CA VAL A 535 -9.43 -37.49 -23.06
C VAL A 535 -9.81 -37.26 -21.59
N ASP A 536 -9.60 -38.27 -20.74
CA ASP A 536 -9.97 -38.21 -19.32
C ASP A 536 -9.14 -37.19 -18.51
N LYS A 537 -7.98 -36.77 -19.04
CA LYS A 537 -7.06 -35.82 -18.39
C LYS A 537 -7.27 -34.36 -18.83
N ILE A 538 -8.28 -34.10 -19.67
CA ILE A 538 -8.57 -32.76 -20.22
C ILE A 538 -8.98 -31.77 -19.12
N ASN A 539 -9.71 -32.20 -18.07
CA ASN A 539 -10.23 -31.27 -17.06
C ASN A 539 -9.12 -30.61 -16.22
N GLU A 540 -8.11 -31.37 -15.80
CA GLU A 540 -6.96 -30.84 -15.05
C GLU A 540 -6.12 -29.90 -15.92
N ASN A 541 -5.93 -30.27 -17.19
CA ASN A 541 -5.28 -29.41 -18.18
C ASN A 541 -6.02 -28.08 -18.38
N MET A 542 -7.36 -28.13 -18.51
CA MET A 542 -8.18 -26.93 -18.67
C MET A 542 -8.08 -25.96 -17.48
N ALA A 543 -7.93 -26.47 -16.26
CA ALA A 543 -7.73 -25.63 -15.08
C ALA A 543 -6.38 -24.88 -15.16
N LYS A 544 -5.30 -25.58 -15.52
CA LYS A 544 -3.96 -24.99 -15.71
C LYS A 544 -3.94 -23.95 -16.84
N LEU A 545 -4.66 -24.20 -17.94
CA LEU A 545 -4.76 -23.23 -19.04
C LEU A 545 -5.54 -21.98 -18.61
N SER A 546 -6.63 -22.16 -17.86
CA SER A 546 -7.45 -21.05 -17.36
C SER A 546 -6.66 -20.18 -16.37
N GLU A 547 -5.83 -20.80 -15.53
CA GLU A 547 -4.91 -20.11 -14.63
C GLU A 547 -3.90 -19.25 -15.39
N LEU A 548 -3.19 -19.85 -16.37
CA LEU A 548 -2.24 -19.15 -17.25
C LEU A 548 -2.90 -17.93 -17.89
N LYS A 549 -4.04 -18.12 -18.55
CA LYS A 549 -4.79 -17.05 -19.21
C LYS A 549 -5.25 -15.96 -18.24
N ARG A 550 -5.72 -16.32 -17.04
CA ARG A 550 -6.14 -15.34 -16.02
C ARG A 550 -4.97 -14.44 -15.62
N LYS A 551 -3.79 -15.04 -15.40
CA LYS A 551 -2.58 -14.31 -14.98
C LYS A 551 -2.07 -13.37 -16.07
N ILE A 552 -1.95 -13.84 -17.32
CA ILE A 552 -1.35 -13.04 -18.40
C ILE A 552 -2.35 -12.12 -19.10
N PHE A 553 -3.55 -12.59 -19.45
CA PHE A 553 -4.52 -11.80 -20.24
C PHE A 553 -5.37 -10.89 -19.38
N PHE A 554 -5.62 -11.30 -18.13
CA PHE A 554 -6.54 -10.63 -17.24
C PHE A 554 -5.90 -9.96 -16.02
N MET A 555 -4.57 -9.94 -15.93
CA MET A 555 -3.81 -9.40 -14.80
C MET A 555 -4.28 -9.95 -13.44
N GLY A 556 -4.70 -11.22 -13.40
CA GLY A 556 -5.17 -11.87 -12.17
C GLY A 556 -6.61 -11.54 -11.74
N ASP A 557 -7.46 -10.99 -12.62
CA ASP A 557 -8.86 -10.70 -12.29
C ASP A 557 -9.67 -11.99 -12.06
N ASP A 558 -10.10 -12.22 -10.82
CA ASP A 558 -10.86 -13.40 -10.41
C ASP A 558 -12.35 -13.34 -10.81
N ASN A 559 -12.88 -12.18 -11.23
CA ASN A 559 -14.26 -12.07 -11.68
C ASN A 559 -14.50 -12.63 -13.09
N VAL A 560 -13.44 -12.96 -13.82
CA VAL A 560 -13.56 -13.50 -15.17
C VAL A 560 -14.08 -14.93 -15.09
N ASP A 561 -15.23 -15.16 -15.73
CA ASP A 561 -15.88 -16.46 -15.75
C ASP A 561 -15.09 -17.50 -16.57
N SER A 562 -15.35 -18.77 -16.31
CA SER A 562 -14.61 -19.88 -16.91
C SER A 562 -14.75 -19.98 -18.42
N ASP A 563 -15.92 -19.63 -18.98
CA ASP A 563 -16.14 -19.71 -20.43
C ASP A 563 -15.35 -18.61 -21.14
N THR A 564 -15.37 -17.39 -20.60
CA THR A 564 -14.56 -16.26 -21.10
C THR A 564 -13.06 -16.59 -21.05
N LEU A 565 -12.57 -17.18 -19.96
CA LEU A 565 -11.16 -17.61 -19.87
C LEU A 565 -10.82 -18.65 -20.93
N ARG A 566 -11.72 -19.63 -21.16
CA ARG A 566 -11.49 -20.69 -22.14
C ARG A 566 -11.38 -20.13 -23.56
N GLU A 567 -12.26 -19.21 -23.92
CA GLU A 567 -12.40 -18.68 -25.29
C GLU A 567 -11.41 -17.56 -25.62
N THR A 568 -10.94 -16.82 -24.62
CA THR A 568 -10.02 -15.70 -24.83
C THR A 568 -8.61 -16.19 -25.18
N ASN A 569 -8.07 -15.76 -26.32
CA ASN A 569 -6.69 -16.05 -26.77
C ASN A 569 -5.88 -14.78 -27.03
N LYS A 570 -6.24 -13.67 -26.39
CA LYS A 570 -5.56 -12.39 -26.51
C LYS A 570 -5.57 -11.66 -25.17
N LEU A 571 -4.60 -10.77 -24.99
CA LEU A 571 -4.58 -9.84 -23.87
C LEU A 571 -5.90 -9.05 -23.78
N MET A 572 -6.37 -8.80 -22.56
CA MET A 572 -7.60 -8.04 -22.29
C MET A 572 -7.35 -6.81 -21.42
N TYR A 573 -6.39 -6.90 -20.50
CA TYR A 573 -5.98 -5.81 -19.62
C TYR A 573 -4.51 -5.46 -19.82
N MET A 574 -4.21 -4.18 -19.59
CA MET A 574 -2.87 -3.60 -19.67
C MET A 574 -2.80 -2.35 -18.76
N VAL A 575 -1.64 -1.73 -18.58
CA VAL A 575 -1.48 -0.53 -17.75
C VAL A 575 -2.25 0.65 -18.35
N SER A 576 -1.92 1.07 -19.58
CA SER A 576 -2.58 2.16 -20.28
C SER A 576 -3.78 1.70 -21.10
N LYS A 577 -4.81 2.53 -21.27
CA LYS A 577 -5.94 2.18 -22.13
C LYS A 577 -5.56 2.23 -23.62
N SER A 578 -6.04 1.29 -24.43
CA SER A 578 -6.02 1.35 -25.91
C SER A 578 -7.39 1.00 -26.51
N ASP A 579 -7.57 1.15 -27.83
CA ASP A 579 -8.87 1.01 -28.50
C ASP A 579 -9.57 -0.35 -28.24
N ASN A 580 -8.78 -1.41 -28.04
CA ASN A 580 -9.29 -2.78 -27.88
C ASN A 580 -8.94 -3.41 -26.52
N LEU A 581 -8.17 -2.74 -25.66
CA LEU A 581 -7.69 -3.27 -24.39
C LEU A 581 -8.10 -2.34 -23.24
N LYS A 582 -8.44 -2.94 -22.10
CA LYS A 582 -8.83 -2.19 -20.90
C LYS A 582 -7.57 -1.78 -20.14
N GLY A 583 -7.35 -0.47 -20.02
CA GLY A 583 -6.30 0.07 -19.16
C GLY A 583 -6.63 -0.11 -17.68
N LYS A 584 -5.62 -0.29 -16.82
CA LYS A 584 -5.75 -0.26 -15.35
C LYS A 584 -5.45 1.14 -14.78
N VAL A 585 -4.84 2.02 -15.58
CA VAL A 585 -4.48 3.39 -15.23
C VAL A 585 -5.08 4.37 -16.24
N ASP A 586 -5.75 5.41 -15.74
CA ASP A 586 -6.20 6.56 -16.54
C ASP A 586 -5.16 7.68 -16.49
N PHE A 587 -4.27 7.71 -17.48
CA PHE A 587 -3.26 8.75 -17.61
C PHE A 587 -3.84 10.15 -17.88
N ASN A 588 -5.05 10.27 -18.46
CA ASN A 588 -5.67 11.58 -18.64
C ASN A 588 -6.11 12.20 -17.30
N SER A 589 -6.59 11.36 -16.37
CA SER A 589 -6.91 11.78 -15.00
C SER A 589 -5.68 12.33 -14.28
N ILE A 590 -4.50 11.75 -14.53
CA ILE A 590 -3.22 12.27 -14.04
C ILE A 590 -2.95 13.66 -14.64
N SER A 591 -2.95 13.79 -15.97
CA SER A 591 -2.67 15.06 -16.65
C SER A 591 -3.56 16.19 -16.14
N ASN A 592 -4.88 15.97 -16.12
CA ASN A 592 -5.86 17.00 -15.75
C ASN A 592 -5.75 17.45 -14.29
N LYS A 593 -5.41 16.52 -13.38
CA LYS A 593 -5.35 16.81 -11.94
C LYS A 593 -4.13 17.64 -11.55
N PHE A 594 -3.06 17.51 -12.34
CA PHE A 594 -1.74 18.00 -11.99
C PHE A 594 -1.22 19.12 -12.92
N GLU A 595 -1.96 19.44 -13.99
CA GLU A 595 -1.65 20.48 -14.99
C GLU A 595 -1.14 21.82 -14.40
N GLY A 596 -1.74 22.29 -13.29
CA GLY A 596 -1.40 23.58 -12.66
C GLY A 596 -0.20 23.60 -11.71
N GLN A 597 0.33 22.44 -11.29
CA GLN A 597 1.52 22.36 -10.41
C GLN A 597 2.84 22.38 -11.22
N ILE A 598 2.75 22.17 -12.53
CA ILE A 598 3.90 21.89 -13.42
C ILE A 598 4.48 23.18 -14.03
N GLU A 599 3.69 24.26 -14.18
CA GLU A 599 4.17 25.50 -14.83
C GLU A 599 5.21 26.30 -14.03
N ASN A 600 5.36 26.04 -12.71
CA ASN A 600 6.20 26.88 -11.85
C ASN A 600 7.45 26.19 -11.26
N ASN A 601 7.75 24.92 -11.60
CA ASN A 601 8.78 24.12 -10.88
C ASN A 601 8.63 24.18 -9.35
N VAL A 602 7.41 24.41 -8.85
CA VAL A 602 7.13 24.47 -7.42
C VAL A 602 6.91 23.03 -7.01
N VAL A 603 7.99 22.38 -6.59
CA VAL A 603 7.90 21.21 -5.73
C VAL A 603 7.22 21.70 -4.46
N ASP A 604 5.95 21.37 -4.29
CA ASP A 604 5.27 21.58 -3.03
C ASP A 604 5.91 20.63 -2.02
N ASN A 605 6.92 21.11 -1.30
CA ASN A 605 7.65 20.35 -0.28
C ASN A 605 6.75 19.82 0.86
N SER A 606 5.45 20.18 0.86
CA SER A 606 4.45 19.71 1.83
C SER A 606 3.61 18.53 1.36
N LYS A 607 3.66 18.14 0.07
CA LYS A 607 2.91 17.01 -0.46
C LYS A 607 3.86 15.96 -1.04
N ASP A 608 3.68 14.72 -0.62
CA ASP A 608 4.50 13.56 -1.00
C ASP A 608 4.49 13.23 -2.51
N VAL A 609 3.89 14.06 -3.37
CA VAL A 609 3.70 13.84 -4.81
C VAL A 609 4.65 14.76 -5.61
N ILE A 610 5.68 14.19 -6.22
CA ILE A 610 6.50 14.89 -7.22
C ILE A 610 5.94 14.63 -8.61
N LEU A 611 5.50 15.70 -9.24
CA LEU A 611 5.04 15.78 -10.62
C LEU A 611 6.11 16.48 -11.42
N LEU A 612 6.42 15.93 -12.58
CA LEU A 612 7.43 16.52 -13.43
C LEU A 612 7.02 16.26 -14.89
N ASN A 613 7.32 17.25 -15.74
CA ASN A 613 7.02 17.35 -17.17
C ASN A 613 5.55 17.67 -17.56
N ASN A 614 5.40 18.52 -18.59
CA ASN A 614 4.14 19.06 -19.13
C ASN A 614 3.91 18.53 -20.56
N ASP A 615 3.79 17.22 -20.72
CA ASP A 615 3.53 16.62 -22.04
C ASP A 615 2.57 15.45 -21.85
N SER A 616 1.37 15.59 -22.42
CA SER A 616 0.25 14.63 -22.36
C SER A 616 0.57 13.21 -22.84
N LYS A 617 1.80 12.97 -23.31
CA LYS A 617 2.34 11.66 -23.69
C LYS A 617 3.35 11.05 -22.70
N THR A 618 3.83 11.80 -21.70
CA THR A 618 4.95 11.38 -20.81
C THR A 618 4.77 11.78 -19.34
N ASP A 619 3.56 12.13 -18.91
CA ASP A 619 3.31 12.55 -17.53
C ASP A 619 3.73 11.46 -16.53
N TYR A 620 4.28 11.88 -15.38
CA TYR A 620 4.69 10.96 -14.33
C TYR A 620 4.38 11.47 -12.94
N VAL A 621 4.06 10.52 -12.06
CA VAL A 621 3.74 10.73 -10.65
C VAL A 621 4.72 9.90 -9.84
N PHE A 622 5.56 10.56 -9.04
CA PHE A 622 6.36 9.93 -8.00
C PHE A 622 5.77 10.27 -6.63
N VAL A 623 5.28 9.29 -5.88
CA VAL A 623 4.74 9.55 -4.53
C VAL A 623 5.64 8.93 -3.46
N GLY A 624 6.25 9.72 -2.55
CA GLY A 624 7.02 9.19 -1.41
C GLY A 624 7.77 10.25 -0.56
N PRO A 625 8.05 9.99 0.73
CA PRO A 625 8.57 11.00 1.67
C PRO A 625 10.07 11.34 1.50
N ASP A 626 10.85 10.53 0.76
CA ASP A 626 12.26 10.83 0.41
C ASP A 626 12.42 11.47 -0.98
N SER A 627 11.31 11.87 -1.60
CA SER A 627 11.28 12.50 -2.92
C SER A 627 12.05 13.84 -2.98
N ASN A 628 12.24 14.48 -1.81
CA ASN A 628 12.95 15.74 -1.63
C ASN A 628 14.48 15.65 -1.64
N ASP A 629 15.08 14.46 -1.89
CA ASP A 629 16.53 14.41 -2.10
C ASP A 629 16.90 15.19 -3.37
N ASN A 630 17.73 16.23 -3.20
CA ASN A 630 18.29 17.04 -4.28
C ASN A 630 19.05 16.21 -5.33
N SER A 631 19.28 14.92 -5.10
CA SER A 631 19.82 13.96 -6.07
C SER A 631 18.87 13.63 -7.24
N LEU A 632 17.56 13.82 -7.11
CA LEU A 632 16.55 13.65 -8.18
C LEU A 632 16.54 14.83 -9.18
N LYS A 633 17.31 15.90 -8.94
CA LYS A 633 17.27 17.17 -9.69
C LYS A 633 17.82 17.16 -11.13
N LYS A 634 18.08 16.00 -11.73
CA LYS A 634 18.48 15.90 -13.15
C LYS A 634 17.79 14.75 -13.89
N ILE A 635 16.46 14.77 -13.92
CA ILE A 635 15.72 14.11 -15.01
C ILE A 635 15.86 15.00 -16.24
N ASN A 636 16.88 14.74 -17.06
CA ASN A 636 17.03 15.42 -18.35
C ASN A 636 16.02 14.82 -19.33
N SER A 637 14.87 15.46 -19.52
CA SER A 637 14.13 15.33 -20.78
C SER A 637 14.99 15.95 -21.88
N LYS A 638 15.77 15.14 -22.59
CA LYS A 638 16.45 15.59 -23.81
C LYS A 638 15.49 15.39 -24.97
N ASN A 639 15.06 16.50 -25.56
CA ASN A 639 14.50 16.51 -26.89
C ASN A 639 15.65 16.21 -27.87
N THR A 640 15.89 14.95 -28.24
CA THR A 640 16.85 14.58 -29.29
C THR A 640 16.23 14.89 -30.66
N GLY A 641 16.16 16.18 -30.96
CA GLY A 641 15.63 16.73 -32.21
C GLY A 641 16.40 17.96 -32.62
N ASN A 642 17.73 17.91 -32.61
CA ASN A 642 18.59 18.85 -33.32
C ASN A 642 19.77 18.07 -33.90
N SER A 643 19.52 17.41 -35.03
CA SER A 643 20.55 17.38 -36.07
C SER A 643 20.77 18.84 -36.48
N GLU A 644 22.00 19.32 -36.35
CA GLU A 644 22.42 20.60 -36.92
C GLU A 644 22.15 20.55 -38.44
N ASN A 645 21.01 21.11 -38.85
CA ASN A 645 20.67 21.35 -40.23
C ASN A 645 21.62 22.40 -40.81
N ASN A 646 22.77 21.96 -41.33
CA ASN A 646 23.46 22.67 -42.39
C ASN A 646 22.95 22.14 -43.74
N GLY A 647 22.04 22.92 -44.34
CA GLY A 647 21.83 22.90 -45.80
C GLY A 647 20.65 22.08 -46.33
N SER A 648 19.56 22.80 -46.63
CA SER A 648 18.67 22.59 -47.79
C SER A 648 18.14 21.17 -48.09
N ASN A 649 16.93 20.86 -47.62
CA ASN A 649 15.77 20.66 -48.50
C ASN A 649 14.50 20.45 -47.67
N LYS A 650 13.44 21.20 -48.00
CA LYS A 650 12.09 21.01 -47.47
C LYS A 650 11.46 19.80 -48.16
N ASN A 651 11.37 18.67 -47.47
CA ASN A 651 10.34 17.67 -47.72
C ASN A 651 9.68 17.34 -46.37
N ASN A 652 8.34 17.43 -46.36
CA ASN A 652 7.49 17.15 -45.22
C ASN A 652 7.48 15.63 -44.95
N GLU A 653 8.41 15.14 -44.14
CA GLU A 653 8.22 13.90 -43.40
C GLU A 653 7.65 14.22 -42.02
N LYS A 654 6.58 13.51 -41.64
CA LYS A 654 6.01 13.54 -40.29
C LYS A 654 7.08 13.00 -39.33
N ASN A 655 7.77 13.90 -38.63
CA ASN A 655 8.69 13.56 -37.55
C ASN A 655 7.95 12.81 -36.43
N ASN A 656 8.10 11.49 -36.37
CA ASN A 656 7.83 10.69 -35.18
C ASN A 656 9.01 10.89 -34.20
N SER A 657 8.93 11.91 -33.34
CA SER A 657 9.85 12.05 -32.22
C SER A 657 9.45 11.06 -31.11
N THR A 658 10.19 9.96 -30.96
CA THR A 658 10.15 9.14 -29.75
C THR A 658 10.81 9.92 -28.61
N ARG A 659 10.04 10.29 -27.58
CA ARG A 659 10.53 11.06 -26.42
C ARG A 659 10.67 10.09 -25.24
N GLU A 660 11.92 9.83 -24.86
CA GLU A 660 12.33 8.87 -23.81
C GLU A 660 12.40 9.54 -22.41
N ILE A 661 12.05 8.84 -21.33
CA ILE A 661 12.23 9.33 -19.94
C ILE A 661 13.41 8.62 -19.26
N LYS A 662 14.57 9.27 -19.15
CA LYS A 662 15.74 8.69 -18.45
C LYS A 662 15.75 9.05 -16.97
N ILE A 663 15.40 8.12 -16.08
CA ILE A 663 15.54 8.31 -14.63
C ILE A 663 17.00 8.06 -14.21
N ASN A 664 17.79 9.13 -14.18
CA ASN A 664 19.18 9.06 -13.74
C ASN A 664 19.28 9.41 -12.25
N VAL A 665 19.20 8.39 -11.38
CA VAL A 665 19.31 8.58 -9.92
C VAL A 665 20.79 8.78 -9.57
N ASN A 666 21.23 10.03 -9.54
CA ASN A 666 22.60 10.42 -9.14
C ASN A 666 22.70 10.62 -7.61
N SER A 667 22.14 9.71 -6.80
CA SER A 667 22.38 9.74 -5.36
C SER A 667 23.58 8.85 -5.02
N SER A 668 24.41 9.27 -4.07
CA SER A 668 25.63 8.54 -3.67
C SER A 668 25.36 7.13 -3.11
N ASP A 669 24.11 6.86 -2.70
CA ASP A 669 23.67 5.59 -2.11
C ASP A 669 22.58 4.85 -2.91
N GLY A 670 21.96 5.49 -3.90
CA GLY A 670 20.95 4.91 -4.80
C GLY A 670 19.55 4.70 -4.20
N LYS A 671 19.29 5.15 -2.97
CA LYS A 671 18.07 4.81 -2.21
C LYS A 671 16.94 5.82 -2.45
N PHE A 672 15.76 5.32 -2.78
CA PHE A 672 14.53 6.10 -2.83
C PHE A 672 13.31 5.17 -2.69
N ARG A 673 12.15 5.73 -2.32
CA ARG A 673 10.92 4.96 -2.10
C ARG A 673 9.70 5.70 -2.61
N GLY A 674 8.73 4.96 -3.12
CA GLY A 674 7.48 5.55 -3.57
C GLY A 674 6.71 4.73 -4.57
N ILE A 675 5.77 5.38 -5.26
CA ILE A 675 5.05 4.83 -6.40
C ILE A 675 5.52 5.59 -7.64
N ILE A 676 6.04 4.89 -8.65
CA ILE A 676 6.34 5.46 -9.98
C ILE A 676 5.18 5.11 -10.90
N ILE A 677 4.47 6.11 -11.42
CA ILE A 677 3.46 5.93 -12.48
C ILE A 677 3.85 6.81 -13.66
N THR A 678 3.96 6.24 -14.87
CA THR A 678 4.28 7.03 -16.07
C THR A 678 3.72 6.43 -17.36
N ALA A 679 3.38 7.29 -18.33
CA ALA A 679 2.99 6.86 -19.67
C ALA A 679 4.19 6.51 -20.58
N GLY A 680 5.42 6.86 -20.18
CA GLY A 680 6.63 6.59 -20.95
C GLY A 680 7.53 5.53 -20.33
N ASP A 681 8.66 5.28 -20.98
CA ASP A 681 9.67 4.32 -20.52
C ASP A 681 10.30 4.71 -19.17
N VAL A 682 10.90 3.75 -18.48
CA VAL A 682 11.65 3.96 -17.25
C VAL A 682 13.05 3.39 -17.43
N TYR A 683 14.09 4.21 -17.27
CA TYR A 683 15.48 3.76 -17.39
C TYR A 683 16.17 3.85 -16.02
N PHE A 684 16.84 2.78 -15.60
CA PHE A 684 17.58 2.68 -14.35
C PHE A 684 19.08 2.50 -14.60
N CYS A 685 19.84 3.57 -14.33
CA CYS A 685 21.30 3.63 -14.32
C CYS A 685 21.84 3.65 -12.90
N GLY A 686 23.06 3.16 -12.72
CA GLY A 686 23.80 3.32 -11.48
C GLY A 686 23.34 2.34 -10.41
N LYS A 687 23.84 2.54 -9.21
CA LYS A 687 23.42 1.75 -8.04
C LYS A 687 22.04 2.24 -7.62
N ILE A 688 21.04 1.36 -7.59
CA ILE A 688 19.66 1.70 -7.26
C ILE A 688 19.14 0.79 -6.16
N LYS A 689 18.41 1.36 -5.21
CA LYS A 689 17.66 0.70 -4.14
C LYS A 689 16.29 1.37 -4.04
N PHE A 690 15.36 0.95 -4.89
CA PHE A 690 14.01 1.47 -4.92
C PHE A 690 13.08 0.63 -4.04
N LYS A 691 12.26 1.28 -3.24
CA LYS A 691 11.20 0.63 -2.47
C LYS A 691 9.81 1.12 -2.87
N GLY A 692 8.94 0.21 -3.29
CA GLY A 692 7.56 0.50 -3.67
C GLY A 692 7.18 -0.19 -4.97
N THR A 693 6.43 0.48 -5.84
CA THR A 693 5.91 -0.11 -7.09
C THR A 693 6.21 0.76 -8.31
N ILE A 694 6.43 0.11 -9.46
CA ILE A 694 6.70 0.73 -10.76
C ILE A 694 5.55 0.38 -11.71
N ILE A 695 4.90 1.40 -12.25
CA ILE A 695 3.75 1.29 -13.14
C ILE A 695 4.05 2.13 -14.39
N SER A 696 4.23 1.50 -15.54
CA SER A 696 4.61 2.20 -16.77
C SER A 696 3.82 1.73 -17.99
N ALA A 697 3.45 2.66 -18.87
CA ALA A 697 2.91 2.33 -20.19
C ALA A 697 3.99 2.13 -21.27
N GLY A 698 5.27 2.30 -20.92
CA GLY A 698 6.42 2.08 -21.79
C GLY A 698 7.32 0.94 -21.29
N ASP A 699 8.57 0.98 -21.74
CA ASP A 699 9.59 -0.01 -21.39
C ASP A 699 10.18 0.21 -19.99
N LEU A 700 10.72 -0.83 -19.37
CA LEU A 700 11.60 -0.71 -18.20
C LEU A 700 13.00 -1.20 -18.55
N VAL A 701 13.99 -0.32 -18.51
CA VAL A 701 15.36 -0.60 -18.95
C VAL A 701 16.34 -0.48 -17.81
N PHE A 702 16.92 -1.60 -17.39
CA PHE A 702 18.08 -1.66 -16.50
C PHE A 702 19.34 -1.66 -17.35
N PHE A 703 20.25 -0.73 -17.07
CA PHE A 703 21.50 -0.63 -17.81
C PHE A 703 22.70 -0.41 -16.89
N ASP A 704 23.88 -0.78 -17.39
CA ASP A 704 25.18 -0.78 -16.70
C ASP A 704 25.40 -1.90 -15.67
N SER A 705 26.64 -2.04 -15.18
CA SER A 705 27.04 -3.14 -14.29
C SER A 705 26.66 -2.97 -12.81
N ASN A 706 26.12 -1.82 -12.40
CA ASN A 706 25.83 -1.54 -11.00
C ASN A 706 24.61 -2.34 -10.51
N LEU A 707 24.54 -2.61 -9.21
CA LEU A 707 23.42 -3.30 -8.59
C LEU A 707 22.14 -2.44 -8.61
N LYS A 708 21.02 -3.00 -9.08
CA LYS A 708 19.67 -2.42 -8.92
C LYS A 708 18.79 -3.34 -8.07
N GLU A 709 18.28 -2.82 -6.97
CA GLU A 709 17.40 -3.52 -6.04
C GLU A 709 16.04 -2.83 -6.03
N ILE A 710 14.99 -3.56 -6.40
CA ILE A 710 13.59 -3.14 -6.39
C ILE A 710 12.90 -3.94 -5.29
N TYR A 711 12.35 -3.25 -4.30
CA TYR A 711 11.74 -3.87 -3.13
C TYR A 711 10.28 -3.46 -2.99
N TYR A 712 9.37 -4.35 -3.36
CA TYR A 712 7.94 -4.16 -3.16
C TYR A 712 7.54 -4.43 -1.70
N ASN A 713 6.72 -3.54 -1.13
CA ASN A 713 6.10 -3.75 0.16
C ASN A 713 4.64 -3.32 0.05
N GLU A 714 3.74 -4.30 0.08
CA GLU A 714 2.31 -4.12 -0.12
C GLU A 714 1.69 -3.15 0.89
N GLU A 715 2.05 -3.29 2.17
CA GLU A 715 1.53 -2.43 3.24
C GLU A 715 1.96 -0.97 3.05
N TYR A 716 3.22 -0.74 2.70
CA TYR A 716 3.75 0.58 2.38
C TYR A 716 3.02 1.21 1.18
N VAL A 717 2.84 0.46 0.09
CA VAL A 717 2.14 0.96 -1.12
C VAL A 717 0.68 1.26 -0.82
N LYS A 718 -0.04 0.36 -0.12
CA LYS A 718 -1.44 0.56 0.29
C LYS A 718 -1.60 1.79 1.19
N ARG A 719 -0.71 1.98 2.17
CA ARG A 719 -0.68 3.19 3.03
C ARG A 719 -0.46 4.46 2.24
N LEU A 720 0.50 4.44 1.32
CA LEU A 720 0.81 5.59 0.49
C LEU A 720 -0.37 5.98 -0.44
N ILE A 721 -1.05 4.99 -1.02
CA ILE A 721 -2.28 5.23 -1.81
C ILE A 721 -3.40 5.77 -0.93
N ALA A 722 -3.62 5.20 0.26
CA ALA A 722 -4.71 5.62 1.13
C ALA A 722 -4.54 7.05 1.62
N TYR A 723 -3.36 7.42 2.10
CA TYR A 723 -3.08 8.78 2.58
C TYR A 723 -3.14 9.83 1.47
N ASN A 724 -2.96 9.41 0.21
CA ASN A 724 -3.08 10.26 -0.97
C ASN A 724 -4.32 9.88 -1.82
N TYR A 725 -5.35 9.26 -1.22
CA TYR A 725 -6.45 8.68 -2.00
C TYR A 725 -7.26 9.75 -2.75
N GLY A 726 -7.36 10.95 -2.18
CA GLY A 726 -7.89 12.11 -2.86
C GLY A 726 -7.26 12.34 -4.24
N ASP A 727 -5.97 12.05 -4.38
CA ASP A 727 -5.20 12.13 -5.63
C ASP A 727 -5.35 10.87 -6.50
N PHE A 728 -5.38 9.68 -5.90
CA PHE A 728 -5.41 8.40 -6.62
C PHE A 728 -6.79 7.87 -7.07
N LYS A 729 -7.90 8.33 -6.47
CA LYS A 729 -9.23 7.72 -6.65
C LYS A 729 -9.70 7.57 -8.11
N ASP A 730 -9.26 8.46 -9.00
CA ASP A 730 -9.64 8.50 -10.42
C ASP A 730 -8.52 8.02 -11.36
N ILE A 731 -7.36 7.68 -10.80
CA ILE A 731 -6.18 7.21 -11.54
C ILE A 731 -6.31 5.70 -11.81
N PHE A 732 -6.69 4.91 -10.81
CA PHE A 732 -6.80 3.46 -10.93
C PHE A 732 -8.21 3.05 -11.37
N ILE A 733 -8.30 2.44 -12.54
CA ILE A 733 -9.55 2.04 -13.20
C ILE A 733 -9.59 0.53 -13.43
N ASN A 734 -10.79 -0.02 -13.69
CA ASN A 734 -11.00 -1.46 -13.86
C ASN A 734 -10.38 -2.30 -12.73
N ASN A 735 -10.67 -1.88 -11.49
CA ASN A 735 -10.16 -2.48 -10.27
C ASN A 735 -10.65 -3.93 -10.06
N LEU A 736 -9.92 -4.67 -9.24
CA LEU A 736 -10.28 -6.01 -8.77
C LEU A 736 -11.58 -5.95 -7.92
N PRO A 737 -12.28 -7.07 -7.73
CA PRO A 737 -13.45 -7.15 -6.84
C PRO A 737 -13.11 -6.94 -5.36
N THR A 738 -11.84 -7.05 -5.01
CA THR A 738 -11.34 -6.96 -3.64
C THR A 738 -11.10 -5.51 -3.26
N TYR A 739 -11.19 -5.27 -1.95
CA TYR A 739 -10.97 -3.95 -1.36
C TYR A 739 -10.10 -4.10 -0.12
N PHE A 740 -9.34 -3.06 0.18
CA PHE A 740 -8.69 -2.92 1.48
C PHE A 740 -9.23 -1.69 2.21
N ASN A 741 -9.34 -1.81 3.53
CA ASN A 741 -9.81 -0.75 4.40
C ASN A 741 -8.62 -0.03 5.02
N MET A 742 -8.64 1.30 4.98
CA MET A 742 -7.60 2.10 5.64
C MET A 742 -8.14 3.43 6.16
N GLU A 743 -7.76 3.80 7.39
CA GLU A 743 -8.11 5.11 7.96
C GLU A 743 -7.17 6.21 7.41
N ALA A 744 -7.69 7.04 6.51
CA ALA A 744 -6.88 8.06 5.82
C ALA A 744 -7.32 9.51 6.07
N GLU A 745 -8.57 9.75 6.47
CA GLU A 745 -9.06 11.09 6.82
C GLU A 745 -9.72 11.05 8.20
N THR A 746 -9.45 12.08 8.99
CA THR A 746 -9.89 12.14 10.39
C THR A 746 -10.50 13.52 10.64
N ASP A 747 -11.83 13.58 10.59
CA ASP A 747 -12.57 14.74 11.06
C ASP A 747 -12.70 14.61 12.58
N ILE A 748 -11.87 15.35 13.31
CA ILE A 748 -11.93 15.36 14.78
C ILE A 748 -12.89 16.47 15.20
N LYS A 749 -14.17 16.13 15.30
CA LYS A 749 -15.20 17.06 15.76
C LYS A 749 -15.44 16.91 17.25
N ALA A 750 -15.30 17.99 18.01
CA ALA A 750 -15.77 18.04 19.40
C ALA A 750 -17.26 18.40 19.46
N ASP A 751 -18.16 17.40 19.39
CA ASP A 751 -19.61 17.68 19.33
C ASP A 751 -20.21 18.16 20.66
N ASN A 752 -19.52 18.03 21.79
CA ASN A 752 -20.02 18.63 23.04
C ASN A 752 -18.90 19.13 23.95
N SER A 753 -19.05 20.40 24.32
CA SER A 753 -18.42 21.05 25.46
C SER A 753 -18.59 20.23 26.74
N VAL A 754 -17.70 20.40 27.72
CA VAL A 754 -18.06 20.19 29.13
C VAL A 754 -19.36 20.95 29.37
N LYS A 755 -20.49 20.25 29.49
CA LYS A 755 -21.79 20.88 29.72
C LYS A 755 -21.67 21.72 30.99
N SER A 756 -22.16 22.95 30.94
CA SER A 756 -22.33 23.81 32.14
C SER A 756 -23.17 23.15 33.22
N ASP A 757 -23.85 22.04 32.91
CA ASP A 757 -24.66 21.22 33.81
C ASP A 757 -23.84 20.40 34.84
N ILE A 758 -22.50 20.51 34.87
CA ILE A 758 -21.77 20.05 36.06
C ILE A 758 -22.27 20.89 37.23
N THR A 759 -23.03 20.27 38.13
CA THR A 759 -23.58 20.96 39.30
C THR A 759 -22.45 21.68 40.04
N ARG A 760 -22.56 23.02 40.16
CA ARG A 760 -21.56 23.89 40.81
C ARG A 760 -21.07 23.33 42.15
N ASP A 761 -21.96 22.67 42.90
CA ASP A 761 -21.70 22.02 44.19
C ASP A 761 -20.69 20.84 44.12
N LYS A 762 -20.39 20.31 42.92
CA LYS A 762 -19.35 19.28 42.72
C LYS A 762 -17.97 19.88 42.46
N LEU A 763 -17.92 21.08 41.89
CA LEU A 763 -16.67 21.77 41.52
C LEU A 763 -16.20 22.75 42.59
N ILE A 764 -17.14 23.35 43.33
CA ILE A 764 -16.85 24.33 44.37
C ILE A 764 -17.33 23.76 45.70
N SER A 765 -16.44 23.71 46.69
CA SER A 765 -16.81 23.31 48.05
C SER A 765 -16.43 24.38 49.06
N ARG A 766 -17.39 24.79 49.89
CA ARG A 766 -17.15 25.71 51.01
C ARG A 766 -16.63 24.94 52.22
N LYS A 767 -15.56 25.43 52.83
CA LYS A 767 -14.88 24.86 53.99
C LYS A 767 -14.59 25.97 55.01
N ARG A 768 -14.33 25.54 56.25
CA ARG A 768 -13.78 26.36 57.35
C ARG A 768 -14.45 27.74 57.55
N TRP A 769 -15.78 27.78 57.48
CA TRP A 769 -16.53 28.98 57.80
C TRP A 769 -16.35 29.37 59.28
N LYS A 770 -15.97 30.63 59.54
CA LYS A 770 -15.78 31.14 60.89
C LYS A 770 -16.11 32.63 61.00
N ILE A 771 -16.49 33.03 62.21
CA ILE A 771 -16.66 34.44 62.59
C ILE A 771 -15.31 34.95 63.08
N ILE A 772 -14.86 36.07 62.51
CA ILE A 772 -13.65 36.77 62.97
C ILE A 772 -14.08 37.76 64.06
N LYS A 773 -13.41 37.68 65.22
CA LYS A 773 -13.76 38.47 66.40
C LYS A 773 -13.30 39.91 66.31
#